data_AF-A0A3M1CZT0-F1
#
_entry.id   AF-A0A3M1CZT0-F1
#
_cell.length_a   1.000
_cell.length_b   1.000
_cell.length_c   1.000
_cell.angle_alpha   90.00
_cell.angle_beta   90.00
_cell.angle_gamma   90.00
#
_symmetry.space_group_name_H-M   'P 1'
#
loop_
_entity.id
_entity.type
_entity.pdbx_description
1 polymer ?
#
loop_
_entity_poly.entity_id
_entity_poly.type
_entity_poly.pdbx_seq_one_letter_code
_entity_poly.pdbx_strand_id
1 'polypeptide(L)'
;ALLGRPVIQSLLLIGSMGTVAQTSRSDLDVWVVCDESIVGTSQHERLLERLGEIEEWMNDRGLEVHFFPLTAGQVRRAEFGSVGPESAGSALRQMLREEFFRTHVLLQGRVPLWWLADPSSDDDRYAEVSWMLRNARRLSHEDFIDLGNSRRIPQGEFLGACLWQIVKSLRRPFKSLLKLTLLERTMRWPEAPLLCEQLKARVHAKAGGDPLNADPYFIMVDTVVGEFERGGMPDTAELLKECFYLQLSSSRASRKAEVQRRRLLSRFAEKWGWSAAQQAWLDDYLEWPLGDIVKMGNRIQGYMDTILEGLRQQLGATASAFLDERDLLLLERKIKTSRSMHPDQVPLLPVAYYPASVEQVQLVIHPNEDGWWLSVSKKSPSVAGPFAGPEIAAQCAVVNGLFGAGTALEAEGFPASVLRRRMERMARFFSGARPEAVPIESFDRPARQQVMLLECVGKKRPESDVPGTSRLSDKWDLLEYDDARISLLEGVTCWSLTTWGTVIHRHWRGERLPELLLEVARSMSEAGKAGFHCAAADALPESQALSARLQRMLEQLGDAVERTVAEPGSNWAFLLAQGGLDWAIACNGGQFELVGPMDRRAVEVFLLQGGRRLVVDAGSIRWRKLSWALERHRPGAEEVFLFDATPATAVVFGSNGAILVLQGRMEDLVSRIERAGGAQSISACYQRAETGRFSECGFAVPRTEKTDVVAELIGPEETKLWVEGFS
;
A
#
# COMPACT_ATOMS: atom_id res chain seq x y z
N ALA A 1 45.11 25.44 -26.84
CA ALA A 1 44.02 24.60 -27.39
C ALA A 1 43.13 24.06 -26.26
N LEU A 2 42.47 24.96 -25.49
CA LEU A 2 41.62 24.60 -24.34
C LEU A 2 40.27 25.34 -24.32
N LEU A 3 39.86 25.99 -25.43
CA LEU A 3 38.51 26.53 -25.59
C LEU A 3 37.79 25.67 -26.64
N GLY A 4 37.50 24.42 -26.24
CA GLY A 4 36.67 23.51 -27.01
C GLY A 4 35.20 23.91 -26.92
N ARG A 5 34.38 23.42 -27.86
CA ARG A 5 32.91 23.55 -27.81
C ARG A 5 32.40 23.23 -26.40
N PRO A 6 31.51 24.05 -25.82
CA PRO A 6 31.01 23.81 -24.48
C PRO A 6 30.24 22.48 -24.44
N VAL A 7 30.56 21.63 -23.45
CA VAL A 7 29.91 20.33 -23.24
C VAL A 7 28.42 20.50 -22.95
N ILE A 8 28.06 21.52 -22.19
CA ILE A 8 26.66 21.94 -21.98
C ILE A 8 26.37 23.07 -22.97
N GLN A 9 25.47 22.81 -23.91
CA GLN A 9 25.07 23.75 -24.94
C GLN A 9 23.93 24.66 -24.49
N SER A 10 23.00 24.17 -23.66
CA SER A 10 21.91 24.99 -23.11
C SER A 10 21.38 24.44 -21.79
N LEU A 11 20.95 25.34 -20.90
CA LEU A 11 20.24 25.05 -19.66
C LEU A 11 18.85 25.66 -19.73
N LEU A 12 17.82 24.83 -19.70
CA LEU A 12 16.44 25.22 -19.93
C LEU A 12 15.57 24.72 -18.78
N LEU A 13 14.91 25.62 -18.06
CA LEU A 13 13.87 25.25 -17.10
C LEU A 13 12.56 24.96 -17.80
N ILE A 14 11.75 24.06 -17.27
CA ILE A 14 10.44 23.68 -17.82
C ILE A 14 9.39 23.69 -16.72
N GLY A 15 8.13 23.84 -17.10
CA GLY A 15 6.99 23.66 -16.21
C GLY A 15 6.48 24.99 -15.67
N SER A 16 6.24 25.06 -14.36
CA SER A 16 5.55 26.22 -13.77
C SER A 16 6.45 27.42 -13.45
N MET A 17 7.78 27.27 -13.50
CA MET A 17 8.71 28.33 -13.09
C MET A 17 8.57 29.57 -14.00
N GLY A 18 8.43 30.75 -13.40
CA GLY A 18 8.27 32.01 -14.14
C GLY A 18 6.86 32.27 -14.66
N THR A 19 5.90 31.40 -14.32
CA THR A 19 4.49 31.50 -14.71
C THR A 19 3.61 31.83 -13.50
N VAL A 20 2.36 32.23 -13.74
CA VAL A 20 1.37 32.42 -12.68
C VAL A 20 1.11 31.14 -11.89
N ALA A 21 1.31 29.96 -12.48
CA ALA A 21 1.12 28.67 -11.83
C ALA A 21 2.30 28.26 -10.92
N GLN A 22 3.36 29.08 -10.80
CA GLN A 22 4.45 28.83 -9.87
C GLN A 22 3.96 28.94 -8.42
N THR A 23 4.26 27.92 -7.62
CA THR A 23 3.96 27.91 -6.18
C THR A 23 5.23 27.58 -5.38
N SER A 24 5.16 27.75 -4.06
CA SER A 24 6.25 27.31 -3.17
C SER A 24 6.47 25.79 -3.13
N ARG A 25 5.57 25.01 -3.75
CA ARG A 25 5.64 23.54 -3.86
C ARG A 25 6.01 23.07 -5.27
N SER A 26 6.37 23.99 -6.16
CA SER A 26 6.82 23.66 -7.51
C SER A 26 8.25 23.13 -7.46
N ASP A 27 8.44 21.98 -8.08
CA ASP A 27 9.72 21.39 -8.47
C ASP A 27 10.39 22.22 -9.58
N LEU A 28 11.70 22.03 -9.74
CA LEU A 28 12.50 22.62 -10.82
C LEU A 28 13.00 21.52 -11.77
N ASP A 29 12.37 21.44 -12.94
CA ASP A 29 12.80 20.53 -14.01
C ASP A 29 13.77 21.27 -14.95
N VAL A 30 15.03 20.85 -14.98
CA VAL A 30 16.10 21.48 -15.77
C VAL A 30 16.57 20.56 -16.88
N TRP A 31 16.31 20.92 -18.13
CA TRP A 31 16.91 20.25 -19.28
C TRP A 31 18.34 20.76 -19.50
N VAL A 32 19.29 19.83 -19.40
CA VAL A 32 20.71 20.06 -19.62
C VAL A 32 21.04 19.55 -21.01
N VAL A 33 20.99 20.44 -22.00
CA VAL A 33 21.25 20.06 -23.39
C VAL A 33 22.76 19.96 -23.59
N CYS A 34 23.29 18.75 -23.68
CA CYS A 34 24.70 18.47 -23.83
C CYS A 34 25.09 18.16 -25.29
N ASP A 35 26.40 18.26 -25.56
CA ASP A 35 26.95 17.90 -26.86
C ASP A 35 26.85 16.38 -27.07
N GLU A 36 26.28 15.96 -28.21
CA GLU A 36 26.04 14.56 -28.52
C GLU A 36 27.33 13.73 -28.57
N SER A 37 28.49 14.37 -28.80
CA SER A 37 29.79 13.69 -28.81
C SER A 37 30.26 13.16 -27.45
N ILE A 38 29.69 13.65 -26.33
CA ILE A 38 30.07 13.17 -25.00
C ILE A 38 29.26 11.95 -24.56
N VAL A 39 28.12 11.66 -25.19
CA VAL A 39 27.22 10.56 -24.78
C VAL A 39 27.95 9.21 -24.84
N GLY A 40 27.85 8.44 -23.75
CA GLY A 40 28.52 7.14 -23.62
C GLY A 40 30.01 7.22 -23.30
N THR A 41 30.55 8.42 -23.03
CA THR A 41 31.95 8.62 -22.60
C THR A 41 32.04 8.86 -21.10
N SER A 42 33.26 8.75 -20.53
CA SER A 42 33.53 9.12 -19.13
C SER A 42 33.24 10.59 -18.79
N GLN A 43 33.16 11.48 -19.79
CA GLN A 43 32.73 12.86 -19.56
C GLN A 43 31.23 12.95 -19.27
N HIS A 44 30.42 12.13 -19.95
CA HIS A 44 29.00 12.04 -19.68
C HIS A 44 28.73 11.44 -18.31
N GLU A 45 29.41 10.35 -17.94
CA GLU A 45 29.28 9.74 -16.60
C GLU A 45 29.57 10.76 -15.48
N ARG A 46 30.69 11.49 -15.57
CA ARG A 46 31.03 12.55 -14.60
C ARG A 46 30.02 13.70 -14.57
N LEU A 47 29.40 14.03 -15.71
CA LEU A 47 28.33 15.03 -15.75
C LEU A 47 27.11 14.51 -14.97
N LEU A 48 26.70 13.26 -15.19
CA LEU A 48 25.58 12.65 -14.47
C LEU A 48 25.83 12.59 -12.97
N GLU A 49 27.00 12.12 -12.55
CA GLU A 49 27.42 12.11 -11.14
C GLU A 49 27.33 13.51 -10.53
N ARG A 50 27.88 14.51 -11.22
CA ARG A 50 27.86 15.89 -10.72
C ARG A 50 26.46 16.48 -10.64
N LEU A 51 25.57 16.16 -11.59
CA LEU A 51 24.18 16.59 -11.54
C LEU A 51 23.47 15.97 -10.34
N GLY A 52 23.65 14.67 -10.10
CA GLY A 52 23.10 13.99 -8.92
C GLY A 52 23.57 14.58 -7.59
N GLU A 53 24.87 14.89 -7.47
CA GLU A 53 25.42 15.59 -6.30
C GLU A 53 24.75 16.97 -6.08
N ILE A 54 24.39 17.67 -7.15
CA ILE A 54 23.69 18.97 -7.06
C ILE A 54 22.22 18.76 -6.66
N GLU A 55 21.54 17.73 -7.17
CA GLU A 55 20.18 17.40 -6.76
C GLU A 55 20.12 17.13 -5.25
N GLU A 56 21.03 16.29 -4.73
CA GLU A 56 21.15 16.00 -3.30
C GLU A 56 21.43 17.28 -2.50
N TRP A 57 22.40 18.09 -2.93
CA TRP A 57 22.77 19.34 -2.27
C TRP A 57 21.62 20.35 -2.19
N MET A 58 20.77 20.41 -3.22
CA MET A 58 19.60 21.29 -3.29
C MET A 58 18.43 20.74 -2.47
N ASN A 59 18.22 19.43 -2.51
CA ASN A 59 17.20 18.75 -1.71
C ASN A 59 17.46 18.92 -0.21
N ASP A 60 18.71 18.86 0.24
CA ASP A 60 19.13 19.17 1.62
C ASP A 60 18.76 20.60 2.07
N ARG A 61 18.51 21.51 1.12
CA ARG A 61 18.09 22.90 1.34
C ARG A 61 16.59 23.11 1.13
N GLY A 62 15.84 22.03 0.92
CA GLY A 62 14.39 22.07 0.71
C GLY A 62 13.99 22.58 -0.68
N LEU A 63 14.89 22.54 -1.67
CA LEU A 63 14.57 22.83 -3.06
C LEU A 63 14.68 21.55 -3.90
N GLU A 64 13.53 21.05 -4.32
CA GLU A 64 13.42 19.90 -5.22
C GLU A 64 13.79 20.33 -6.66
N VAL A 65 14.89 19.81 -7.18
CA VAL A 65 15.37 20.04 -8.54
C VAL A 65 15.69 18.69 -9.19
N HIS A 66 15.32 18.56 -10.47
CA HIS A 66 15.57 17.38 -11.29
C HIS A 66 16.27 17.82 -12.57
N PHE A 67 17.46 17.27 -12.84
CA PHE A 67 18.21 17.53 -14.06
C PHE A 67 18.00 16.41 -15.08
N PHE A 68 17.69 16.82 -16.30
CA PHE A 68 17.44 15.95 -17.44
C PHE A 68 18.52 16.17 -18.50
N PRO A 69 19.62 15.39 -18.46
CA PRO A 69 20.67 15.45 -19.45
C PRO A 69 20.18 14.87 -20.77
N LEU A 70 20.17 15.70 -21.81
CA LEU A 70 19.61 15.39 -23.13
C LEU A 70 20.52 15.92 -24.23
N THR A 71 20.49 15.33 -25.42
CA THR A 71 21.08 15.92 -26.62
C THR A 71 20.04 16.67 -27.44
N ALA A 72 20.49 17.60 -28.28
CA ALA A 72 19.59 18.24 -29.25
C ALA A 72 18.91 17.22 -30.19
N GLY A 73 19.60 16.13 -30.52
CA GLY A 73 19.05 15.02 -31.31
C GLY A 73 17.89 14.30 -30.61
N GLN A 74 18.06 14.00 -29.31
CA GLN A 74 17.02 13.40 -28.49
C GLN A 74 15.77 14.27 -28.40
N VAL A 75 15.93 15.58 -28.15
CA VAL A 75 14.79 16.51 -28.09
C VAL A 75 14.06 16.59 -29.44
N ARG A 76 14.79 16.67 -30.56
CA ARG A 76 14.19 16.67 -31.92
C ARG A 76 13.33 15.44 -32.20
N ARG A 77 13.78 14.27 -31.75
CA ARG A 77 13.09 12.99 -31.93
C ARG A 77 12.05 12.70 -30.83
N ALA A 78 11.91 13.59 -29.85
CA ALA A 78 11.09 13.39 -28.66
C ALA A 78 11.47 12.10 -27.89
N GLU A 79 12.77 11.81 -27.85
CA GLU A 79 13.37 10.67 -27.17
C GLU A 79 13.87 11.10 -25.79
N PHE A 80 12.95 11.21 -24.83
CA PHE A 80 13.31 11.67 -23.49
C PHE A 80 13.78 10.54 -22.56
N GLY A 81 13.61 9.27 -22.95
CA GLY A 81 13.99 8.11 -22.15
C GLY A 81 13.07 7.89 -20.93
N SER A 82 13.52 7.07 -19.98
CA SER A 82 12.91 6.97 -18.64
C SER A 82 13.33 8.20 -17.82
N VAL A 83 12.59 9.30 -17.97
CA VAL A 83 12.80 10.57 -17.28
C VAL A 83 12.37 10.41 -15.81
N GLY A 84 13.21 9.78 -14.99
CA GLY A 84 13.07 9.63 -13.54
C GLY A 84 12.36 8.36 -13.03
N PRO A 85 12.34 8.12 -11.69
CA PRO A 85 11.66 7.00 -11.02
C PRO A 85 10.13 7.03 -11.16
N GLU A 86 9.59 8.06 -11.80
CA GLU A 86 8.16 8.25 -12.02
C GLU A 86 7.90 8.52 -13.52
N SER A 87 8.55 7.82 -14.45
CA SER A 87 8.39 8.15 -15.88
C SER A 87 7.59 7.10 -16.65
N ALA A 88 6.41 7.50 -17.11
CA ALA A 88 5.72 6.88 -18.25
C ALA A 88 6.44 7.24 -19.57
N GLY A 89 7.77 7.03 -19.65
CA GLY A 89 8.69 7.61 -20.63
C GLY A 89 8.40 7.29 -22.10
N SER A 90 7.50 6.35 -22.37
CA SER A 90 7.00 6.02 -23.72
C SER A 90 5.69 6.74 -24.08
N ALA A 91 4.87 7.13 -23.10
CA ALA A 91 3.47 7.50 -23.27
C ALA A 91 3.20 9.00 -23.52
N LEU A 92 4.21 9.86 -23.36
CA LEU A 92 4.03 11.32 -23.22
C LEU A 92 4.99 12.15 -24.08
N ARG A 93 5.60 11.56 -25.12
CA ARG A 93 6.71 12.17 -25.86
C ARG A 93 6.33 13.52 -26.48
N GLN A 94 5.34 13.54 -27.35
CA GLN A 94 4.96 14.75 -28.06
C GLN A 94 4.24 15.74 -27.14
N MET A 95 3.50 15.24 -26.15
CA MET A 95 2.91 16.10 -25.13
C MET A 95 3.97 16.83 -24.28
N LEU A 96 5.02 16.13 -23.84
CA LEU A 96 6.11 16.74 -23.08
C LEU A 96 6.89 17.74 -23.94
N ARG A 97 7.06 17.46 -25.23
CA ARG A 97 7.68 18.40 -26.16
C ARG A 97 6.84 19.67 -26.36
N GLU A 98 5.52 19.55 -26.43
CA GLU A 98 4.60 20.70 -26.45
C GLU A 98 4.75 21.52 -25.17
N GLU A 99 4.74 20.87 -24.01
CA GLU A 99 4.92 21.52 -22.71
C GLU A 99 6.28 22.24 -22.63
N PHE A 100 7.35 21.63 -23.14
CA PHE A 100 8.66 22.25 -23.27
C PHE A 100 8.57 23.57 -24.08
N PHE A 101 8.08 23.52 -25.32
CA PHE A 101 8.03 24.74 -26.15
C PHE A 101 7.13 25.82 -25.55
N ARG A 102 6.08 25.42 -24.85
CA ARG A 102 5.16 26.35 -24.19
C ARG A 102 5.73 26.95 -22.90
N THR A 103 6.56 26.25 -22.15
CA THR A 103 6.92 26.67 -20.78
C THR A 103 8.40 26.93 -20.54
N HIS A 104 9.27 26.63 -21.51
CA HIS A 104 10.69 26.70 -21.23
C HIS A 104 11.20 28.12 -20.94
N VAL A 105 12.12 28.20 -20.00
CA VAL A 105 12.87 29.43 -19.68
C VAL A 105 14.35 29.14 -19.91
N LEU A 106 14.99 29.91 -20.79
CA LEU A 106 16.42 29.84 -21.01
C LEU A 106 17.16 30.41 -19.81
N LEU A 107 17.89 29.56 -19.09
CA LEU A 107 18.77 29.99 -18.01
C LEU A 107 20.12 30.46 -18.53
N GLN A 108 20.72 29.67 -19.43
CA GLN A 108 22.04 29.94 -19.98
C GLN A 108 22.27 29.14 -21.27
N GLY A 109 23.08 29.68 -22.18
CA GLY A 109 23.54 28.97 -23.38
C GLY A 109 22.72 29.32 -24.61
N ARG A 110 22.61 28.37 -25.54
CA ARG A 110 22.04 28.61 -26.86
C ARG A 110 20.52 28.72 -26.82
N VAL A 111 19.96 29.67 -27.58
CA VAL A 111 18.51 29.89 -27.70
C VAL A 111 17.88 28.79 -28.58
N PRO A 112 16.75 28.17 -28.19
CA PRO A 112 16.04 27.26 -29.07
C PRO A 112 15.66 27.91 -30.41
N LEU A 113 16.09 27.29 -31.52
CA LEU A 113 15.85 27.80 -32.89
C LEU A 113 14.37 28.03 -33.17
N TRP A 114 13.48 27.25 -32.54
CA TRP A 114 12.04 27.37 -32.65
C TRP A 114 11.51 28.80 -32.43
N TRP A 115 12.14 29.62 -31.59
CA TRP A 115 11.74 31.03 -31.42
C TRP A 115 11.99 31.90 -32.65
N LEU A 116 12.92 31.51 -33.50
CA LEU A 116 13.37 32.26 -34.68
C LEU A 116 12.58 31.91 -35.94
N ALA A 117 11.86 30.78 -35.95
CA ALA A 117 10.93 30.45 -37.03
C ALA A 117 9.61 31.21 -36.86
N ASP A 118 8.84 31.37 -37.94
CA ASP A 118 7.50 31.97 -37.86
C ASP A 118 6.55 31.06 -37.05
N PRO A 119 5.55 31.61 -36.33
CA PRO A 119 4.54 30.80 -35.64
C PRO A 119 3.78 29.90 -36.63
N SER A 120 3.47 28.68 -36.20
CA SER A 120 2.76 27.66 -37.01
C SER A 120 3.49 27.26 -38.30
N SER A 121 4.81 27.41 -38.36
CA SER A 121 5.62 26.88 -39.48
C SER A 121 5.51 25.35 -39.54
N ASP A 122 5.33 24.78 -40.73
CA ASP A 122 5.47 23.34 -40.95
C ASP A 122 6.96 22.91 -40.92
N ASP A 123 7.21 21.60 -41.01
CA ASP A 123 8.57 21.05 -40.92
C ASP A 123 9.47 21.49 -42.09
N ASP A 124 8.91 21.69 -43.28
CA ASP A 124 9.65 22.15 -44.46
C ASP A 124 10.08 23.61 -44.30
N ARG A 125 9.16 24.48 -43.88
CA ARG A 125 9.45 25.89 -43.60
C ARG A 125 10.41 26.04 -42.44
N TYR A 126 10.26 25.23 -41.39
CA TYR A 126 11.20 25.20 -40.27
C TYR A 126 12.60 24.78 -40.74
N ALA A 127 12.71 23.76 -41.61
CA ALA A 127 13.99 23.33 -42.17
C ALA A 127 14.64 24.42 -43.03
N GLU A 128 13.85 25.16 -43.82
CA GLU A 128 14.31 26.30 -44.61
C GLU A 128 14.89 27.41 -43.71
N VAL A 129 14.14 27.83 -42.68
CA VAL A 129 14.61 28.83 -41.71
C VAL A 129 15.88 28.35 -41.01
N SER A 130 15.91 27.09 -40.60
CA SER A 130 17.08 26.48 -39.94
C SER A 130 18.31 26.48 -40.86
N TRP A 131 18.13 26.20 -42.15
CA TRP A 131 19.19 26.32 -43.16
C TRP A 131 19.63 27.78 -43.35
N MET A 132 18.69 28.73 -43.47
CA MET A 132 19.01 30.15 -43.64
C MET A 132 19.81 30.70 -42.46
N LEU A 133 19.39 30.40 -41.22
CA LEU A 133 20.07 30.84 -40.00
C LEU A 133 21.48 30.26 -39.89
N ARG A 134 21.65 28.97 -40.25
CA ARG A 134 22.97 28.32 -40.28
C ARG A 134 23.92 28.93 -41.32
N ASN A 135 23.40 29.52 -42.40
CA ASN A 135 24.24 30.15 -43.44
C ASN A 135 24.32 31.68 -43.31
N ALA A 136 23.67 32.27 -42.29
CA ALA A 136 23.65 33.70 -42.08
C ALA A 136 25.00 34.19 -41.54
N ARG A 137 25.69 35.05 -42.31
CA ARG A 137 27.02 35.59 -41.93
C ARG A 137 27.05 36.42 -40.63
N ARG A 138 25.89 36.82 -40.10
CA ARG A 138 25.76 37.70 -38.92
C ARG A 138 25.39 36.95 -37.63
N LEU A 139 25.06 35.66 -37.71
CA LEU A 139 24.71 34.84 -36.56
C LEU A 139 25.79 33.78 -36.36
N SER A 140 26.19 33.55 -35.11
CA SER A 140 27.04 32.42 -34.77
C SER A 140 26.19 31.16 -34.68
N HIS A 141 26.74 30.02 -35.10
CA HIS A 141 26.15 28.70 -34.80
C HIS A 141 26.07 28.42 -33.30
N GLU A 142 26.73 29.24 -32.48
CA GLU A 142 26.66 29.17 -31.03
C GLU A 142 25.53 30.03 -30.44
N ASP A 143 24.81 30.82 -31.23
CA ASP A 143 23.71 31.65 -30.71
C ASP A 143 22.42 30.84 -30.51
N PHE A 144 22.25 29.77 -31.28
CA PHE A 144 21.02 28.97 -31.30
C PHE A 144 21.27 27.45 -31.31
N ILE A 145 20.27 26.71 -30.85
CA ILE A 145 20.27 25.25 -30.82
C ILE A 145 18.99 24.70 -31.45
N ASP A 146 19.15 23.77 -32.38
CA ASP A 146 18.02 23.17 -33.09
C ASP A 146 17.44 22.01 -32.29
N LEU A 147 16.40 22.31 -31.51
CA LEU A 147 15.63 21.34 -30.73
C LEU A 147 14.42 20.79 -31.50
N GLY A 148 14.25 21.20 -32.76
CA GLY A 148 13.16 20.77 -33.64
C GLY A 148 11.94 21.68 -33.60
N ASN A 149 11.00 21.41 -34.49
CA ASN A 149 9.74 22.14 -34.58
C ASN A 149 8.71 21.63 -33.55
N SER A 150 7.61 22.35 -33.30
CA SER A 150 6.45 21.77 -32.60
C SER A 150 5.72 20.78 -33.53
N ARG A 151 5.09 19.75 -32.97
CA ARG A 151 4.31 18.77 -33.74
C ARG A 151 3.08 18.37 -32.94
N ARG A 152 2.04 17.93 -33.66
CA ARG A 152 0.80 17.43 -33.05
C ARG A 152 1.06 16.17 -32.23
N ILE A 153 0.25 16.00 -31.20
CA ILE A 153 0.27 14.83 -30.32
C ILE A 153 -0.43 13.67 -31.06
N PRO A 154 0.22 12.51 -31.25
CA PRO A 154 -0.38 11.38 -31.94
C PRO A 154 -1.43 10.71 -31.04
N GLN A 155 -2.44 10.07 -31.67
CA GLN A 155 -3.53 9.43 -30.92
C GLN A 155 -3.07 8.37 -29.92
N GLY A 156 -1.99 7.65 -30.24
CA GLY A 156 -1.42 6.62 -29.38
C GLY A 156 -0.89 7.11 -28.02
N GLU A 157 -0.60 8.41 -27.87
CA GLU A 157 -0.11 8.96 -26.60
C GLU A 157 -1.24 9.31 -25.61
N PHE A 158 -2.48 9.51 -26.08
CA PHE A 158 -3.55 10.09 -25.23
C PHE A 158 -3.94 9.23 -24.03
N LEU A 159 -4.03 7.91 -24.18
CA LEU A 159 -4.45 7.04 -23.08
C LEU A 159 -3.43 7.04 -21.94
N GLY A 160 -2.15 6.84 -22.25
CA GLY A 160 -1.10 6.83 -21.24
C GLY A 160 -0.93 8.21 -20.62
N ALA A 161 -1.06 9.28 -21.41
CA ALA A 161 -1.09 10.65 -20.91
C ALA A 161 -2.23 10.91 -19.92
N CYS A 162 -3.44 10.44 -20.25
CA CYS A 162 -4.61 10.55 -19.39
C CYS A 162 -4.40 9.80 -18.07
N LEU A 163 -4.06 8.51 -18.13
CA LEU A 163 -3.78 7.68 -16.96
C LEU A 163 -2.69 8.28 -16.06
N TRP A 164 -1.65 8.84 -16.68
CA TRP A 164 -0.60 9.54 -15.96
C TRP A 164 -1.11 10.75 -15.18
N GLN A 165 -1.92 11.60 -15.80
CA GLN A 165 -2.52 12.74 -15.11
C GLN A 165 -3.48 12.30 -14.00
N ILE A 166 -4.19 11.17 -14.18
CA ILE A 166 -5.07 10.59 -13.16
C ILE A 166 -4.27 10.06 -11.96
N VAL A 167 -3.09 9.47 -12.17
CA VAL A 167 -2.20 9.07 -11.07
C VAL A 167 -1.61 10.30 -10.37
N LYS A 168 -1.14 11.30 -11.11
CA LYS A 168 -0.61 12.55 -10.54
C LYS A 168 -1.67 13.33 -9.78
N SER A 169 -2.94 13.23 -10.20
CA SER A 169 -4.05 13.95 -9.55
C SER A 169 -4.33 13.45 -8.13
N LEU A 170 -3.92 12.23 -7.78
CA LEU A 170 -4.06 11.71 -6.42
C LEU A 170 -3.37 12.61 -5.38
N ARG A 171 -2.29 13.30 -5.77
CA ARG A 171 -1.57 14.25 -4.91
C ARG A 171 -1.73 15.70 -5.33
N ARG A 172 -1.84 15.98 -6.64
CA ARG A 172 -1.89 17.34 -7.21
C ARG A 172 -3.07 17.49 -8.19
N PRO A 173 -4.34 17.39 -7.72
CA PRO A 173 -5.50 17.26 -8.58
C PRO A 173 -5.76 18.50 -9.44
N PHE A 174 -5.55 19.70 -8.90
CA PHE A 174 -5.80 20.93 -9.64
C PHE A 174 -4.89 21.04 -10.86
N LYS A 175 -3.56 20.98 -10.68
CA LYS A 175 -2.59 21.01 -11.79
C LYS A 175 -2.81 19.87 -12.79
N SER A 176 -3.10 18.66 -12.32
CA SER A 176 -3.38 17.51 -13.18
C SER A 176 -4.67 17.67 -13.98
N LEU A 177 -5.73 18.27 -13.40
CA LEU A 177 -6.94 18.60 -14.13
C LEU A 177 -6.65 19.58 -15.27
N LEU A 178 -5.85 20.63 -15.04
CA LEU A 178 -5.49 21.58 -16.11
C LEU A 178 -4.84 20.85 -17.29
N LYS A 179 -3.86 19.98 -17.01
CA LYS A 179 -3.18 19.19 -18.04
C LYS A 179 -4.12 18.21 -18.73
N LEU A 180 -5.04 17.60 -17.99
CA LEU A 180 -6.02 16.67 -18.55
C LEU A 180 -7.05 17.37 -19.45
N THR A 181 -7.51 18.56 -19.09
CA THR A 181 -8.42 19.36 -19.94
C THR A 181 -7.73 19.79 -21.24
N LEU A 182 -6.42 20.08 -21.20
CA LEU A 182 -5.62 20.34 -22.41
C LEU A 182 -5.51 19.10 -23.31
N LEU A 183 -5.35 17.91 -22.71
CA LEU A 183 -5.39 16.65 -23.45
C LEU A 183 -6.75 16.47 -24.13
N GLU A 184 -7.84 16.60 -23.37
CA GLU A 184 -9.20 16.47 -23.91
C GLU A 184 -9.46 17.49 -25.02
N ARG A 185 -9.05 18.76 -24.83
CA ARG A 185 -9.11 19.80 -25.87
C ARG A 185 -8.43 19.33 -27.15
N THR A 186 -7.21 18.81 -27.04
CA THR A 186 -6.40 18.39 -28.20
C THR A 186 -7.05 17.22 -28.93
N MET A 187 -7.72 16.31 -28.20
CA MET A 187 -8.48 15.21 -28.77
C MET A 187 -9.76 15.68 -29.47
N ARG A 188 -10.52 16.59 -28.84
CA ARG A 188 -11.81 17.08 -29.35
C ARG A 188 -11.65 17.96 -30.58
N TRP A 189 -10.60 18.78 -30.62
CA TRP A 189 -10.31 19.67 -31.75
C TRP A 189 -8.86 19.50 -32.24
N PRO A 190 -8.56 18.40 -32.95
CA PRO A 190 -7.20 18.11 -33.41
C PRO A 190 -6.60 19.18 -34.31
N GLU A 191 -7.45 19.91 -35.04
CA GLU A 191 -7.05 20.99 -35.95
C GLU A 191 -6.71 22.31 -35.26
N ALA A 192 -7.06 22.44 -33.98
CA ALA A 192 -6.85 23.68 -33.28
C ALA A 192 -5.36 23.89 -32.98
N PRO A 193 -4.80 25.10 -33.15
CA PRO A 193 -3.37 25.34 -33.00
C PRO A 193 -2.83 24.89 -31.64
N LEU A 194 -1.60 24.37 -31.63
CA LEU A 194 -0.89 24.03 -30.39
C LEU A 194 -0.72 25.29 -29.51
N LEU A 195 -0.77 25.12 -28.20
CA LEU A 195 -0.67 26.27 -27.29
C LEU A 195 0.72 26.91 -27.31
N CYS A 196 1.79 26.12 -27.48
CA CYS A 196 3.12 26.66 -27.75
C CYS A 196 3.17 27.60 -28.97
N GLU A 197 2.48 27.27 -30.06
CA GLU A 197 2.41 28.16 -31.25
C GLU A 197 1.56 29.41 -30.99
N GLN A 198 0.48 29.30 -30.22
CA GLN A 198 -0.30 30.47 -29.78
C GLN A 198 0.53 31.41 -28.90
N LEU A 199 1.29 30.86 -27.94
CA LEU A 199 2.23 31.64 -27.13
C LEU A 199 3.25 32.34 -28.02
N LYS A 200 3.87 31.59 -28.94
CA LYS A 200 4.87 32.14 -29.87
C LYS A 200 4.33 33.29 -30.71
N ALA A 201 3.12 33.14 -31.26
CA ALA A 201 2.43 34.20 -31.99
C ALA A 201 2.20 35.45 -31.12
N ARG A 202 1.75 35.28 -29.87
CA ARG A 202 1.55 36.40 -28.93
C ARG A 202 2.86 37.11 -28.59
N VAL A 203 3.94 36.36 -28.37
CA VAL A 203 5.27 36.93 -28.09
C VAL A 203 5.82 37.70 -29.30
N HIS A 204 5.73 37.11 -30.51
CA HIS A 204 6.15 37.76 -31.76
C HIS A 204 5.36 39.04 -32.05
N ALA A 205 4.05 39.04 -31.74
CA ALA A 205 3.19 40.21 -31.83
C ALA A 205 3.43 41.27 -30.74
N LYS A 206 4.45 41.10 -29.89
CA LYS A 206 4.76 41.98 -28.74
C LYS A 206 3.58 42.15 -27.79
N ALA A 207 3.01 41.02 -27.33
CA ALA A 207 1.96 40.90 -26.31
C ALA A 207 1.78 42.19 -25.49
N GLY A 208 0.69 42.92 -25.74
CA GLY A 208 0.53 44.35 -25.42
C GLY A 208 0.58 44.73 -23.94
N GLY A 209 1.78 44.82 -23.36
CA GLY A 209 2.05 45.42 -22.05
C GLY A 209 1.67 44.57 -20.83
N ASP A 210 0.60 43.76 -20.88
CA ASP A 210 0.22 42.83 -19.80
C ASP A 210 1.00 41.51 -19.90
N PRO A 211 1.86 41.16 -18.92
CA PRO A 211 2.60 39.90 -18.91
C PRO A 211 1.74 38.64 -19.00
N LEU A 212 0.47 38.68 -18.55
CA LEU A 212 -0.44 37.53 -18.66
C LEU A 212 -0.69 37.09 -20.11
N ASN A 213 -0.58 38.03 -21.06
CA ASN A 213 -0.76 37.70 -22.48
C ASN A 213 0.36 36.79 -23.03
N ALA A 214 1.47 36.66 -22.31
CA ALA A 214 2.58 35.75 -22.61
C ALA A 214 2.75 34.67 -21.54
N ASP A 215 1.81 34.51 -20.60
CA ASP A 215 1.87 33.46 -19.59
C ASP A 215 1.29 32.13 -20.13
N PRO A 216 2.06 31.03 -20.14
CA PRO A 216 1.63 29.79 -20.76
C PRO A 216 0.51 29.04 -20.04
N TYR A 217 0.33 29.25 -18.73
CA TYR A 217 -0.76 28.63 -17.97
C TYR A 217 -2.04 29.44 -18.09
N PHE A 218 -1.95 30.77 -18.10
CA PHE A 218 -3.09 31.63 -18.39
C PHE A 218 -3.60 31.41 -19.81
N ILE A 219 -2.73 31.40 -20.82
CA ILE A 219 -3.10 31.11 -22.22
C ILE A 219 -3.82 29.76 -22.31
N MET A 220 -3.28 28.73 -21.65
CA MET A 220 -3.90 27.40 -21.63
C MET A 220 -5.33 27.45 -21.06
N VAL A 221 -5.51 28.02 -19.87
CA VAL A 221 -6.83 28.08 -19.22
C VAL A 221 -7.80 28.93 -20.03
N ASP A 222 -7.37 30.11 -20.48
CA ASP A 222 -8.20 31.03 -21.26
C ASP A 222 -8.69 30.39 -22.57
N THR A 223 -7.78 29.73 -23.31
CA THR A 223 -8.12 29.04 -24.55
C THR A 223 -9.05 27.85 -24.30
N VAL A 224 -8.73 26.97 -23.34
CA VAL A 224 -9.52 25.75 -23.08
C VAL A 224 -10.91 26.11 -22.55
N VAL A 225 -11.02 27.06 -21.62
CA VAL A 225 -12.31 27.56 -21.10
C VAL A 225 -13.19 28.09 -22.24
N GLY A 226 -12.66 29.00 -23.08
CA GLY A 226 -13.45 29.59 -24.15
C GLY A 226 -13.83 28.61 -25.26
N GLU A 227 -13.05 27.56 -25.49
CA GLU A 227 -13.39 26.46 -26.41
C GLU A 227 -14.46 25.54 -25.80
N PHE A 228 -14.35 25.19 -24.52
CA PHE A 228 -15.31 24.31 -23.84
C PHE A 228 -16.68 24.98 -23.67
N GLU A 229 -16.72 26.26 -23.34
CA GLU A 229 -17.98 27.03 -23.29
C GLU A 229 -18.68 27.06 -24.66
N ARG A 230 -17.95 27.38 -25.73
CA ARG A 230 -18.49 27.36 -27.10
C ARG A 230 -18.87 25.95 -27.58
N GLY A 231 -18.18 24.94 -27.06
CA GLY A 231 -18.41 23.52 -27.34
C GLY A 231 -19.58 22.91 -26.55
N GLY A 232 -20.29 23.69 -25.73
CA GLY A 232 -21.44 23.18 -24.95
C GLY A 232 -21.04 22.42 -23.68
N MET A 233 -19.86 22.70 -23.13
CA MET A 233 -19.35 22.10 -21.88
C MET A 233 -19.08 23.15 -20.79
N PRO A 234 -20.08 23.99 -20.43
CA PRO A 234 -19.89 25.08 -19.47
C PRO A 234 -19.51 24.58 -18.08
N ASP A 235 -20.04 23.44 -17.63
CA ASP A 235 -19.73 22.88 -16.31
C ASP A 235 -18.27 22.42 -16.20
N THR A 236 -17.71 21.88 -17.28
CA THR A 236 -16.30 21.51 -17.36
C THR A 236 -15.41 22.74 -17.39
N ALA A 237 -15.81 23.77 -18.15
CA ALA A 237 -15.12 25.05 -18.16
C ALA A 237 -15.12 25.69 -16.76
N GLU A 238 -16.23 25.62 -16.04
CA GLU A 238 -16.35 26.12 -14.67
C GLU A 238 -15.45 25.35 -13.70
N LEU A 239 -15.44 24.01 -13.75
CA LEU A 239 -14.54 23.19 -12.95
C LEU A 239 -13.05 23.51 -13.22
N LEU A 240 -12.69 23.77 -14.49
CA LEU A 240 -11.35 24.19 -14.88
C LEU A 240 -10.98 25.55 -14.27
N LYS A 241 -11.88 26.54 -14.31
CA LYS A 241 -11.68 27.85 -13.67
C LYS A 241 -11.48 27.72 -12.16
N GLU A 242 -12.35 26.97 -11.48
CA GLU A 242 -12.25 26.71 -10.04
C GLU A 242 -10.92 26.03 -9.70
N CYS A 243 -10.53 24.98 -10.42
CA CYS A 243 -9.26 24.30 -10.17
C CYS A 243 -8.05 25.18 -10.46
N PHE A 244 -8.09 26.02 -11.49
CA PHE A 244 -7.02 26.99 -11.73
C PHE A 244 -6.93 28.01 -10.58
N TYR A 245 -8.07 28.54 -10.12
CA TYR A 245 -8.13 29.45 -8.98
C TYR A 245 -7.55 28.81 -7.70
N LEU A 246 -7.98 27.57 -7.41
CA LEU A 246 -7.53 26.81 -6.23
C LEU A 246 -6.05 26.43 -6.32
N GLN A 247 -5.54 26.08 -7.50
CA GLN A 247 -4.12 25.85 -7.71
C GLN A 247 -3.29 27.07 -7.29
N LEU A 248 -3.76 28.26 -7.65
CA LEU A 248 -3.11 29.52 -7.30
C LEU A 248 -3.30 29.87 -5.81
N SER A 249 -4.42 29.50 -5.18
CA SER A 249 -4.68 29.80 -3.77
C SER A 249 -4.10 28.80 -2.77
N SER A 250 -3.72 27.60 -3.22
CA SER A 250 -3.29 26.48 -2.38
C SER A 250 -1.92 26.61 -1.69
N SER A 251 -1.17 27.69 -1.95
CA SER A 251 0.20 27.87 -1.42
C SER A 251 0.36 29.15 -0.59
N ARG A 252 1.17 29.07 0.48
CA ARG A 252 1.51 30.23 1.31
C ARG A 252 2.55 31.08 0.58
N ALA A 253 2.25 32.36 0.41
CA ALA A 253 3.14 33.34 -0.20
C ALA A 253 3.66 34.34 0.85
N SER A 254 4.78 35.01 0.54
CA SER A 254 5.21 36.17 1.35
C SER A 254 4.12 37.25 1.32
N ARG A 255 4.07 38.12 2.34
CA ARG A 255 3.01 39.17 2.43
C ARG A 255 2.88 40.00 1.15
N LYS A 256 3.98 40.34 0.48
CA LYS A 256 3.97 41.09 -0.78
C LYS A 256 3.42 40.26 -1.94
N ALA A 257 3.89 39.02 -2.08
CA ALA A 257 3.43 38.11 -3.13
C ALA A 257 1.94 37.75 -2.95
N GLU A 258 1.49 37.62 -1.71
CA GLU A 258 0.09 37.38 -1.35
C GLU A 258 -0.84 38.50 -1.83
N VAL A 259 -0.44 39.76 -1.65
CA VAL A 259 -1.22 40.91 -2.16
C VAL A 259 -1.32 40.89 -3.69
N GLN A 260 -0.22 40.57 -4.39
CA GLN A 260 -0.22 40.46 -5.85
C GLN A 260 -1.08 39.29 -6.33
N ARG A 261 -0.98 38.15 -5.65
CA ARG A 261 -1.80 36.96 -5.91
C ARG A 261 -3.28 37.25 -5.74
N ARG A 262 -3.70 37.87 -4.64
CA ARG A 262 -5.11 38.25 -4.42
C ARG A 262 -5.62 39.20 -5.51
N ARG A 263 -4.83 40.19 -5.92
CA ARG A 263 -5.21 41.08 -7.04
C ARG A 263 -5.39 40.30 -8.34
N LEU A 264 -4.50 39.35 -8.63
CA LEU A 264 -4.61 38.49 -9.81
C LEU A 264 -5.87 37.62 -9.76
N LEU A 265 -6.15 37.01 -8.61
CA LEU A 265 -7.34 36.19 -8.39
C LEU A 265 -8.63 37.00 -8.55
N SER A 266 -8.70 38.22 -8.00
CA SER A 266 -9.86 39.10 -8.20
C SER A 266 -10.04 39.50 -9.67
N ARG A 267 -8.95 39.72 -10.43
CA ARG A 267 -9.02 39.94 -11.89
C ARG A 267 -9.60 38.72 -12.62
N PHE A 268 -9.26 37.51 -12.20
CA PHE A 268 -9.83 36.29 -12.79
C PHE A 268 -11.30 36.11 -12.43
N ALA A 269 -11.68 36.33 -11.18
CA ALA A 269 -13.08 36.28 -10.75
C ALA A 269 -13.94 37.28 -11.54
N GLU A 270 -13.46 38.52 -11.73
CA GLU A 270 -14.13 39.53 -12.56
C GLU A 270 -14.24 39.09 -14.03
N LYS A 271 -13.14 38.60 -14.61
CA LYS A 271 -13.11 38.10 -16.00
C LYS A 271 -14.10 36.95 -16.23
N TRP A 272 -14.27 36.06 -15.26
CA TRP A 272 -15.18 34.91 -15.37
C TRP A 272 -16.62 35.24 -14.96
N GLY A 273 -16.90 36.46 -14.51
CA GLY A 273 -18.23 36.88 -14.10
C GLY A 273 -18.70 36.24 -12.78
N TRP A 274 -17.77 35.84 -11.92
CA TRP A 274 -18.10 35.24 -10.62
C TRP A 274 -18.72 36.26 -9.67
N SER A 275 -19.68 35.80 -8.89
CA SER A 275 -20.24 36.60 -7.81
C SER A 275 -19.23 36.77 -6.67
N ALA A 276 -19.36 37.84 -5.89
CA ALA A 276 -18.53 38.05 -4.70
C ALA A 276 -18.66 36.89 -3.70
N ALA A 277 -19.82 36.24 -3.63
CA ALA A 277 -20.03 35.08 -2.76
C ALA A 277 -19.25 33.85 -3.22
N GLN A 278 -19.22 33.57 -4.53
CA GLN A 278 -18.44 32.47 -5.11
C GLN A 278 -16.94 32.70 -4.91
N GLN A 279 -16.46 33.91 -5.15
CA GLN A 279 -15.06 34.26 -4.92
C GLN A 279 -14.69 34.11 -3.44
N ALA A 280 -15.51 34.65 -2.52
CA ALA A 280 -15.27 34.52 -1.08
C ALA A 280 -15.21 33.06 -0.63
N TRP A 281 -16.10 32.21 -1.15
CA TRP A 281 -16.05 30.78 -0.87
C TRP A 281 -14.73 30.14 -1.36
N LEU A 282 -14.24 30.44 -2.56
CA LEU A 282 -12.95 29.94 -3.05
C LEU A 282 -11.74 30.51 -2.30
N ASP A 283 -11.83 31.75 -1.82
CA ASP A 283 -10.79 32.40 -1.02
C ASP A 283 -10.62 31.70 0.34
N ASP A 284 -11.70 31.14 0.89
CA ASP A 284 -11.72 30.39 2.15
C ASP A 284 -11.27 28.93 2.00
N TYR A 285 -10.63 28.55 0.88
CA TYR A 285 -10.20 27.18 0.60
C TYR A 285 -9.41 26.52 1.75
N LEU A 286 -8.61 27.26 2.52
CA LEU A 286 -7.84 26.68 3.64
C LEU A 286 -8.68 26.36 4.89
N GLU A 287 -9.93 26.83 4.93
CA GLU A 287 -10.88 26.71 6.04
C GLU A 287 -12.18 26.02 5.58
N TRP A 288 -12.15 25.34 4.42
CA TRP A 288 -13.33 24.65 3.91
C TRP A 288 -13.84 23.56 4.85
N PRO A 289 -15.16 23.45 5.02
CA PRO A 289 -15.75 22.28 5.64
C PRO A 289 -15.37 21.01 4.89
N LEU A 290 -15.17 19.90 5.62
CA LEU A 290 -14.81 18.61 5.03
C LEU A 290 -15.73 18.19 3.87
N GLY A 291 -17.03 18.43 3.99
CA GLY A 291 -18.01 18.11 2.94
C GLY A 291 -17.73 18.84 1.62
N ASP A 292 -17.28 20.10 1.66
CA ASP A 292 -16.96 20.87 0.46
C ASP A 292 -15.66 20.38 -0.19
N ILE A 293 -14.67 20.00 0.62
CA ILE A 293 -13.43 19.38 0.15
C ILE A 293 -13.75 18.08 -0.59
N VAL A 294 -14.51 17.18 0.04
CA VAL A 294 -14.92 15.90 -0.54
C VAL A 294 -15.76 16.11 -1.81
N LYS A 295 -16.67 17.09 -1.82
CA LYS A 295 -17.50 17.43 -2.98
C LYS A 295 -16.65 17.91 -4.16
N MET A 296 -15.69 18.81 -3.94
CA MET A 296 -14.76 19.25 -4.98
C MET A 296 -13.91 18.08 -5.50
N GLY A 297 -13.40 17.25 -4.58
CA GLY A 297 -12.63 16.06 -4.92
C GLY A 297 -13.41 15.07 -5.79
N ASN A 298 -14.67 14.80 -5.44
CA ASN A 298 -15.58 13.95 -6.22
C ASN A 298 -15.88 14.54 -7.61
N ARG A 299 -16.05 15.86 -7.73
CA ARG A 299 -16.24 16.53 -9.04
C ARG A 299 -15.03 16.33 -9.95
N ILE A 300 -13.82 16.50 -9.41
CA ILE A 300 -12.56 16.28 -10.13
C ILE A 300 -12.43 14.82 -10.56
N GLN A 301 -12.65 13.87 -9.64
CA GLN A 301 -12.56 12.44 -9.95
C GLN A 301 -13.60 12.01 -10.99
N GLY A 302 -14.87 12.42 -10.84
CA GLY A 302 -15.93 12.08 -11.79
C GLY A 302 -15.67 12.60 -13.21
N TYR A 303 -15.08 13.80 -13.34
CA TYR A 303 -14.65 14.29 -14.65
C TYR A 303 -13.48 13.48 -15.23
N MET A 304 -12.49 13.12 -14.41
CA MET A 304 -11.38 12.26 -14.84
C MET A 304 -11.86 10.89 -15.32
N ASP A 305 -12.81 10.29 -14.59
CA ASP A 305 -13.40 9.00 -14.94
C ASP A 305 -14.20 9.09 -16.24
N THR A 306 -14.91 10.21 -16.46
CA THR A 306 -15.63 10.49 -17.73
C THR A 306 -14.67 10.53 -18.92
N ILE A 307 -13.52 11.21 -18.79
CA ILE A 307 -12.51 11.27 -19.87
C ILE A 307 -11.92 9.89 -20.11
N LEU A 308 -11.54 9.17 -19.05
CA LEU A 308 -10.92 7.86 -19.17
C LEU A 308 -11.86 6.87 -19.87
N GLU A 309 -13.13 6.86 -19.49
CA GLU A 309 -14.14 6.02 -20.11
C GLU A 309 -14.37 6.40 -21.58
N GLY A 310 -14.49 7.70 -21.88
CA GLY A 310 -14.60 8.18 -23.26
C GLY A 310 -13.41 7.78 -24.14
N LEU A 311 -12.19 7.87 -23.61
CA LEU A 311 -10.97 7.42 -24.29
C LEU A 311 -10.95 5.92 -24.56
N ARG A 312 -11.36 5.11 -23.57
CA ARG A 312 -11.45 3.65 -23.73
C ARG A 312 -12.45 3.27 -24.82
N GLN A 313 -13.59 3.95 -24.87
CA GLN A 313 -14.60 3.75 -25.92
C GLN A 313 -14.08 4.13 -27.31
N GLN A 314 -13.32 5.23 -27.42
CA GLN A 314 -12.74 5.68 -28.69
C GLN A 314 -11.61 4.76 -29.19
N LEU A 315 -10.74 4.29 -28.30
CA LEU A 315 -9.57 3.47 -28.66
C LEU A 315 -9.94 1.99 -28.85
N GLY A 316 -10.96 1.48 -28.17
CA GLY A 316 -11.36 0.08 -28.24
C GLY A 316 -10.18 -0.87 -28.01
N ALA A 317 -10.06 -1.90 -28.85
CA ALA A 317 -8.96 -2.87 -28.79
C ALA A 317 -7.58 -2.32 -29.20
N THR A 318 -7.51 -1.10 -29.76
CA THR A 318 -6.22 -0.50 -30.20
C THR A 318 -5.46 0.18 -29.06
N ALA A 319 -6.05 0.26 -27.87
CA ALA A 319 -5.43 0.83 -26.67
C ALA A 319 -4.10 0.15 -26.28
N SER A 320 -3.95 -1.16 -26.50
CA SER A 320 -2.73 -1.91 -26.18
C SER A 320 -1.62 -1.77 -27.22
N ALA A 321 -1.91 -1.24 -28.42
CA ALA A 321 -0.92 -1.15 -29.49
C ALA A 321 0.10 -0.02 -29.30
N PHE A 322 -0.15 0.90 -28.37
CA PHE A 322 0.61 2.17 -28.24
C PHE A 322 1.29 2.37 -26.89
N LEU A 323 1.05 1.50 -25.91
CA LEU A 323 1.62 1.57 -24.57
C LEU A 323 2.29 0.25 -24.22
N ASP A 324 3.34 0.29 -23.42
CA ASP A 324 3.83 -0.92 -22.78
C ASP A 324 2.72 -1.51 -21.89
N GLU A 325 2.35 -2.77 -22.12
CA GLU A 325 1.27 -3.46 -21.39
C GLU A 325 1.53 -3.44 -19.88
N ARG A 326 2.81 -3.49 -19.48
CA ARG A 326 3.22 -3.38 -18.09
C ARG A 326 2.89 -2.02 -17.50
N ASP A 327 3.31 -0.92 -18.13
CA ASP A 327 3.06 0.45 -17.65
C ASP A 327 1.56 0.72 -17.51
N LEU A 328 0.76 0.29 -18.49
CA LEU A 328 -0.69 0.38 -18.45
C LEU A 328 -1.26 -0.32 -17.22
N LEU A 329 -0.85 -1.58 -17.00
CA LEU A 329 -1.31 -2.38 -15.86
C LEU A 329 -0.96 -1.72 -14.51
N LEU A 330 0.25 -1.16 -14.37
CA LEU A 330 0.68 -0.47 -13.15
C LEU A 330 -0.18 0.76 -12.86
N LEU A 331 -0.40 1.61 -13.87
CA LEU A 331 -1.22 2.82 -13.73
C LEU A 331 -2.66 2.46 -13.35
N GLU A 332 -3.24 1.47 -14.03
CA GLU A 332 -4.60 1.01 -13.74
C GLU A 332 -4.74 0.43 -12.33
N ARG A 333 -3.78 -0.39 -11.89
CA ARG A 333 -3.76 -0.93 -10.53
C ARG A 333 -3.70 0.20 -9.50
N LYS A 334 -2.83 1.20 -9.68
CA LYS A 334 -2.72 2.33 -8.74
C LYS A 334 -3.99 3.18 -8.69
N ILE A 335 -4.58 3.50 -9.86
CA ILE A 335 -5.84 4.26 -9.93
C ILE A 335 -6.97 3.49 -9.24
N LYS A 336 -7.17 2.22 -9.62
CA LYS A 336 -8.22 1.37 -9.06
C LYS A 336 -8.07 1.25 -7.55
N THR A 337 -6.85 1.02 -7.08
CA THR A 337 -6.56 0.86 -5.65
C THR A 337 -6.85 2.15 -4.86
N SER A 338 -6.49 3.31 -5.41
CA SER A 338 -6.65 4.61 -4.74
C SER A 338 -8.10 5.11 -4.70
N ARG A 339 -8.96 4.59 -5.60
CA ARG A 339 -10.35 5.04 -5.78
C ARG A 339 -11.40 3.94 -5.58
N SER A 340 -10.97 2.76 -5.14
CA SER A 340 -11.84 1.60 -5.00
C SER A 340 -12.85 1.79 -3.86
N MET A 341 -14.10 1.47 -4.16
CA MET A 341 -15.21 1.37 -3.22
C MET A 341 -15.59 -0.11 -2.97
N HIS A 342 -14.63 -1.03 -3.14
CA HIS A 342 -14.88 -2.46 -2.89
C HIS A 342 -15.36 -2.67 -1.44
N PRO A 343 -16.36 -3.53 -1.18
CA PRO A 343 -16.91 -3.72 0.18
C PRO A 343 -15.86 -4.08 1.23
N ASP A 344 -14.84 -4.85 0.84
CA ASP A 344 -13.74 -5.26 1.73
C ASP A 344 -12.61 -4.22 1.85
N GLN A 345 -12.69 -3.08 1.16
CA GLN A 345 -11.66 -2.04 1.20
C GLN A 345 -12.19 -0.81 1.94
N VAL A 346 -11.40 -0.27 2.86
CA VAL A 346 -11.70 1.00 3.51
C VAL A 346 -11.55 2.11 2.46
N PRO A 347 -12.59 2.89 2.17
CA PRO A 347 -12.52 3.89 1.12
C PRO A 347 -11.65 5.08 1.55
N LEU A 348 -10.98 5.66 0.55
CA LEU A 348 -10.20 6.89 0.68
C LEU A 348 -11.02 8.05 0.14
N LEU A 349 -11.23 9.06 0.97
CA LEU A 349 -11.88 10.28 0.58
C LEU A 349 -10.92 11.13 -0.27
N PRO A 350 -11.43 11.87 -1.26
CA PRO A 350 -10.62 12.70 -2.12
C PRO A 350 -10.21 13.99 -1.39
N VAL A 351 -9.38 13.88 -0.36
CA VAL A 351 -8.97 14.98 0.53
C VAL A 351 -7.45 15.19 0.59
N ALA A 352 -6.67 14.30 -0.03
CA ALA A 352 -5.21 14.27 0.06
C ALA A 352 -4.50 15.56 -0.40
N TYR A 353 -5.17 16.38 -1.21
CA TYR A 353 -4.65 17.64 -1.72
C TYR A 353 -4.91 18.84 -0.82
N TYR A 354 -5.74 18.66 0.22
CA TYR A 354 -6.06 19.71 1.16
C TYR A 354 -4.83 20.08 1.99
N PRO A 355 -4.39 21.34 1.97
CA PRO A 355 -3.11 21.73 2.57
C PRO A 355 -3.16 21.90 4.10
N ALA A 356 -4.36 21.96 4.69
CA ALA A 356 -4.56 22.06 6.13
C ALA A 356 -4.95 20.69 6.72
N SER A 357 -5.06 20.61 8.05
CA SER A 357 -5.53 19.40 8.70
C SER A 357 -6.98 19.12 8.31
N VAL A 358 -7.28 17.85 8.05
CA VAL A 358 -8.65 17.36 7.86
C VAL A 358 -9.22 16.72 9.13
N GLU A 359 -8.49 16.79 10.25
CA GLU A 359 -8.99 16.37 11.57
C GLU A 359 -10.25 17.18 11.92
N GLN A 360 -11.29 16.48 12.40
CA GLN A 360 -12.56 17.09 12.72
C GLN A 360 -12.69 17.27 14.24
N VAL A 361 -13.36 18.36 14.64
CA VAL A 361 -13.70 18.63 16.05
C VAL A 361 -14.68 17.59 16.58
N GLN A 362 -15.60 17.13 15.72
CA GLN A 362 -16.58 16.11 16.06
C GLN A 362 -16.76 15.14 14.87
N LEU A 363 -16.99 13.86 15.18
CA LEU A 363 -17.46 12.87 14.23
C LEU A 363 -18.69 12.15 14.80
N VAL A 364 -19.67 11.95 13.93
CA VAL A 364 -20.93 11.24 14.23
C VAL A 364 -21.05 10.07 13.27
N ILE A 365 -21.14 8.86 13.81
CA ILE A 365 -21.43 7.63 13.06
C ILE A 365 -22.88 7.25 13.33
N HIS A 366 -23.69 7.18 12.27
CA HIS A 366 -25.12 6.92 12.39
C HIS A 366 -25.62 5.98 11.30
N PRO A 367 -26.65 5.15 11.58
CA PRO A 367 -27.29 4.31 10.58
C PRO A 367 -28.31 5.13 9.76
N ASN A 368 -28.48 4.74 8.51
CA ASN A 368 -29.54 5.16 7.61
C ASN A 368 -30.15 3.93 6.90
N GLU A 369 -31.18 4.11 6.07
CA GLU A 369 -31.87 3.02 5.37
C GLU A 369 -30.94 2.14 4.50
N ASP A 370 -29.87 2.71 3.96
CA ASP A 370 -28.94 2.08 3.02
C ASP A 370 -27.59 1.68 3.63
N GLY A 371 -27.36 1.93 4.92
CA GLY A 371 -26.15 1.56 5.64
C GLY A 371 -25.71 2.60 6.66
N TRP A 372 -24.46 2.49 7.10
CA TRP A 372 -23.85 3.40 8.07
C TRP A 372 -23.19 4.60 7.40
N TRP A 373 -23.23 5.75 8.04
CA TRP A 373 -22.71 7.01 7.51
C TRP A 373 -21.84 7.73 8.51
N LEU A 374 -20.89 8.52 7.99
CA LEU A 374 -20.03 9.40 8.77
C LEU A 374 -20.42 10.85 8.53
N SER A 375 -20.57 11.63 9.58
CA SER A 375 -20.84 13.08 9.54
C SER A 375 -19.91 13.84 10.50
N VAL A 376 -19.68 15.12 10.24
CA VAL A 376 -18.83 15.98 11.11
C VAL A 376 -19.62 16.68 12.23
N SER A 377 -20.96 16.59 12.18
CA SER A 377 -21.87 16.98 13.26
C SER A 377 -23.26 16.38 12.98
N LYS A 378 -24.18 16.43 13.96
CA LYS A 378 -25.58 15.98 13.77
C LYS A 378 -26.37 16.82 12.76
N LYS A 379 -25.94 18.05 12.49
CA LYS A 379 -26.63 18.99 11.60
C LYS A 379 -25.98 19.05 10.21
N SER A 380 -24.83 18.41 10.05
CA SER A 380 -24.09 18.42 8.79
C SER A 380 -24.54 17.24 7.92
N PRO A 381 -24.52 17.40 6.59
CA PRO A 381 -24.65 16.27 5.67
C PRO A 381 -23.57 15.21 5.94
N SER A 382 -23.89 13.97 5.60
CA SER A 382 -22.91 12.88 5.62
C SER A 382 -21.78 13.15 4.63
N VAL A 383 -20.55 12.88 5.07
CA VAL A 383 -19.32 13.08 4.28
C VAL A 383 -18.80 11.79 3.66
N ALA A 384 -19.21 10.63 4.18
CA ALA A 384 -18.82 9.32 3.67
C ALA A 384 -19.87 8.24 4.02
N GLY A 385 -20.05 7.27 3.12
CA GLY A 385 -21.00 6.16 3.24
C GLY A 385 -21.72 5.87 1.90
N PRO A 386 -22.64 4.90 1.85
CA PRO A 386 -23.02 4.02 2.96
C PRO A 386 -21.96 2.94 3.24
N PHE A 387 -21.88 2.53 4.50
CA PHE A 387 -20.96 1.52 5.02
C PHE A 387 -21.71 0.30 5.55
N ALA A 388 -21.09 -0.88 5.48
CA ALA A 388 -21.70 -2.12 6.00
C ALA A 388 -21.87 -2.11 7.54
N GLY A 389 -21.08 -1.33 8.27
CA GLY A 389 -21.09 -1.28 9.73
C GLY A 389 -20.42 -0.01 10.29
N PRO A 390 -20.59 0.28 11.58
CA PRO A 390 -19.94 1.41 12.24
C PRO A 390 -18.42 1.23 12.32
N GLU A 391 -17.91 -0.01 12.23
CA GLU A 391 -16.48 -0.32 12.31
C GLU A 391 -15.71 0.17 11.09
N ILE A 392 -16.22 -0.08 9.88
CA ILE A 392 -15.60 0.40 8.65
C ILE A 392 -15.75 1.93 8.54
N ALA A 393 -16.85 2.51 9.04
CA ALA A 393 -17.01 3.96 9.12
C ALA A 393 -15.94 4.59 10.04
N ALA A 394 -15.67 3.96 11.19
CA ALA A 394 -14.63 4.37 12.13
C ALA A 394 -13.24 4.23 11.52
N GLN A 395 -12.96 3.12 10.84
CA GLN A 395 -11.70 2.91 10.14
C GLN A 395 -11.51 3.91 8.98
N CYS A 396 -12.58 4.25 8.26
CA CYS A 396 -12.56 5.27 7.22
C CYS A 396 -12.18 6.64 7.81
N ALA A 397 -12.74 7.02 8.94
CA ALA A 397 -12.36 8.26 9.63
C ALA A 397 -10.88 8.27 10.04
N VAL A 398 -10.35 7.14 10.54
CA VAL A 398 -8.94 7.00 10.93
C VAL A 398 -8.02 7.11 9.72
N VAL A 399 -8.26 6.31 8.66
CA VAL A 399 -7.40 6.26 7.47
C VAL A 399 -7.42 7.61 6.76
N ASN A 400 -8.54 8.31 6.72
CA ASN A 400 -8.64 9.62 6.07
C ASN A 400 -8.16 10.79 6.95
N GLY A 401 -7.60 10.52 8.14
CA GLY A 401 -7.04 11.56 9.01
C GLY A 401 -8.10 12.47 9.65
N LEU A 402 -9.36 12.02 9.69
CA LEU A 402 -10.47 12.80 10.24
C LEU A 402 -10.52 12.74 11.79
N PHE A 403 -9.82 11.78 12.37
CA PHE A 403 -9.80 11.50 13.80
C PHE A 403 -8.42 11.77 14.41
N GLY A 404 -8.40 12.52 15.51
CA GLY A 404 -7.22 12.74 16.35
C GLY A 404 -7.58 12.87 17.83
N ALA A 405 -6.62 13.34 18.62
CA ALA A 405 -6.76 13.42 20.08
C ALA A 405 -7.95 14.30 20.49
N GLY A 406 -8.19 15.40 19.77
CA GLY A 406 -9.23 16.38 20.05
C GLY A 406 -10.62 16.04 19.52
N THR A 407 -10.77 15.00 18.70
CA THR A 407 -12.03 14.70 17.99
C THR A 407 -13.10 14.10 18.91
N ALA A 408 -14.17 14.83 19.20
CA ALA A 408 -15.33 14.29 19.89
C ALA A 408 -16.01 13.19 19.05
N LEU A 409 -16.40 12.08 19.67
CA LEU A 409 -17.02 10.94 18.97
C LEU A 409 -18.43 10.70 19.49
N GLU A 410 -19.36 10.56 18.56
CA GLU A 410 -20.70 10.04 18.82
C GLU A 410 -20.98 8.91 17.84
N ALA A 411 -21.55 7.81 18.33
CA ALA A 411 -22.01 6.72 17.49
C ALA A 411 -23.36 6.22 17.99
N GLU A 412 -24.35 6.22 17.12
CA GLU A 412 -25.69 5.78 17.47
C GLU A 412 -25.67 4.26 17.75
N GLY A 413 -26.13 3.86 18.94
CA GLY A 413 -26.10 2.46 19.38
C GLY A 413 -24.75 1.95 19.90
N PHE A 414 -23.70 2.79 19.95
CA PHE A 414 -22.35 2.37 20.38
C PHE A 414 -21.74 3.30 21.45
N PRO A 415 -21.15 2.77 22.54
CA PRO A 415 -20.49 3.61 23.53
C PRO A 415 -19.28 4.35 22.96
N ALA A 416 -19.30 5.68 23.00
CA ALA A 416 -18.23 6.54 22.46
C ALA A 416 -16.84 6.20 22.99
N SER A 417 -16.72 5.82 24.27
CA SER A 417 -15.44 5.42 24.86
C SER A 417 -14.86 4.12 24.28
N VAL A 418 -15.73 3.19 23.87
CA VAL A 418 -15.31 1.91 23.26
C VAL A 418 -14.82 2.19 21.85
N LEU A 419 -15.61 2.97 21.09
CA LEU A 419 -15.25 3.40 19.74
C LEU A 419 -13.93 4.17 19.71
N ARG A 420 -13.74 5.13 20.63
CA ARG A 420 -12.49 5.89 20.75
C ARG A 420 -11.27 4.98 20.90
N ARG A 421 -11.29 4.06 21.87
CA ARG A 421 -10.16 3.13 22.10
C ARG A 421 -9.88 2.27 20.86
N ARG A 422 -10.93 1.89 20.13
CA ARG A 422 -10.82 1.14 18.88
C ARG A 422 -10.15 1.99 17.78
N MET A 423 -10.61 3.22 17.58
CA MET A 423 -10.04 4.15 16.59
C MET A 423 -8.60 4.54 16.92
N GLU A 424 -8.25 4.77 18.19
CA GLU A 424 -6.87 5.03 18.63
C GLU A 424 -5.95 3.86 18.32
N ARG A 425 -6.43 2.63 18.56
CA ARG A 425 -5.70 1.41 18.18
C ARG A 425 -5.53 1.30 16.67
N MET A 426 -6.59 1.50 15.90
CA MET A 426 -6.55 1.50 14.44
C MET A 426 -5.57 2.56 13.89
N ALA A 427 -5.57 3.76 14.47
CA ALA A 427 -4.69 4.85 14.05
C ALA A 427 -3.20 4.51 14.21
N ARG A 428 -2.83 3.75 15.26
CA ARG A 428 -1.45 3.26 15.44
C ARG A 428 -0.97 2.35 14.31
N PHE A 429 -1.87 1.57 13.70
CA PHE A 429 -1.51 0.61 12.66
C PHE A 429 -1.72 1.13 11.24
N PHE A 430 -2.67 2.05 11.05
CA PHE A 430 -3.23 2.33 9.71
C PHE A 430 -3.23 3.81 9.30
N SER A 431 -2.81 4.74 10.15
CA SER A 431 -2.80 6.18 9.82
C SER A 431 -1.93 6.55 8.62
N GLY A 432 -0.93 5.74 8.27
CA GLY A 432 -0.06 5.92 7.10
C GLY A 432 -0.58 5.33 5.79
N ALA A 433 -1.78 4.73 5.76
CA ALA A 433 -2.30 4.05 4.58
C ALA A 433 -2.68 5.04 3.46
N ARG A 434 -1.79 5.18 2.47
CA ARG A 434 -1.87 6.14 1.36
C ARG A 434 -1.33 5.50 0.07
N PRO A 435 -2.19 4.88 -0.78
CA PRO A 435 -1.77 4.30 -2.06
C PRO A 435 -1.09 5.32 -2.99
N GLU A 436 -1.47 6.59 -2.87
CA GLU A 436 -0.88 7.68 -3.64
C GLU A 436 0.60 7.92 -3.31
N ALA A 437 1.04 7.57 -2.10
CA ALA A 437 2.42 7.69 -1.64
C ALA A 437 3.27 6.46 -1.99
N VAL A 438 2.66 5.35 -2.40
CA VAL A 438 3.37 4.11 -2.77
C VAL A 438 3.99 4.27 -4.17
N PRO A 439 5.29 3.96 -4.36
CA PRO A 439 5.94 4.01 -5.68
C PRO A 439 5.22 3.12 -6.70
N ILE A 440 5.13 3.58 -7.95
CA ILE A 440 4.32 2.92 -8.99
C ILE A 440 4.83 1.49 -9.29
N GLU A 441 6.14 1.25 -9.12
CA GLU A 441 6.81 -0.04 -9.30
C GLU A 441 6.32 -1.10 -8.31
N SER A 442 5.82 -0.67 -7.15
CA SER A 442 5.29 -1.58 -6.12
C SER A 442 4.01 -2.29 -6.58
N PHE A 443 3.31 -1.72 -7.58
CA PHE A 443 2.09 -2.29 -8.15
C PHE A 443 2.36 -3.40 -9.18
N ASP A 444 3.62 -3.71 -9.47
CA ASP A 444 4.01 -4.78 -10.40
C ASP A 444 3.69 -6.16 -9.81
N ARG A 445 3.77 -6.28 -8.49
CA ARG A 445 3.45 -7.50 -7.73
C ARG A 445 2.04 -7.42 -7.14
N PRO A 446 1.36 -8.57 -6.93
CA PRO A 446 0.09 -8.61 -6.21
C PRO A 446 0.21 -7.98 -4.82
N ALA A 447 -0.87 -7.35 -4.36
CA ALA A 447 -0.97 -6.79 -3.02
C ALA A 447 -0.79 -7.89 -1.96
N ARG A 448 0.13 -7.64 -1.03
CA ARG A 448 0.46 -8.49 0.12
C ARG A 448 0.18 -7.76 1.42
N GLN A 449 -0.14 -8.50 2.48
CA GLN A 449 -0.44 -7.96 3.80
C GLN A 449 0.86 -7.66 4.56
N GLN A 450 1.03 -6.42 5.02
CA GLN A 450 2.21 -5.99 5.79
C GLN A 450 1.93 -5.93 7.29
N VAL A 451 0.73 -5.47 7.65
CA VAL A 451 0.28 -5.33 9.04
C VAL A 451 -1.11 -5.91 9.13
N MET A 452 -1.41 -6.70 10.15
CA MET A 452 -2.74 -7.23 10.40
C MET A 452 -3.17 -7.04 11.85
N LEU A 453 -4.37 -6.50 12.05
CA LEU A 453 -5.05 -6.40 13.33
C LEU A 453 -6.28 -7.32 13.35
N LEU A 454 -6.25 -8.35 14.19
CA LEU A 454 -7.33 -9.30 14.40
C LEU A 454 -8.18 -8.84 15.60
N GLU A 455 -9.36 -8.31 15.32
CA GLU A 455 -10.33 -7.93 16.36
C GLU A 455 -11.30 -9.08 16.62
N CYS A 456 -11.18 -9.74 17.79
CA CYS A 456 -11.99 -10.90 18.14
C CYS A 456 -13.20 -10.53 19.00
N VAL A 457 -14.30 -11.26 18.79
CA VAL A 457 -15.53 -11.23 19.59
C VAL A 457 -15.73 -12.59 20.24
N GLY A 458 -15.98 -12.61 21.55
CA GLY A 458 -16.25 -13.81 22.33
C GLY A 458 -17.73 -13.99 22.64
N LYS A 459 -18.19 -15.25 22.66
CA LYS A 459 -19.49 -15.65 23.17
C LYS A 459 -19.51 -15.53 24.69
N LYS A 460 -20.66 -15.19 25.27
CA LYS A 460 -20.88 -15.31 26.72
C LYS A 460 -20.73 -16.76 27.15
N ARG A 461 -20.18 -16.96 28.36
CA ARG A 461 -20.07 -18.29 28.96
C ARG A 461 -21.44 -18.88 29.24
N PRO A 462 -21.61 -20.21 29.17
CA PRO A 462 -22.82 -20.89 29.62
C PRO A 462 -23.13 -20.56 31.10
N GLU A 463 -24.41 -20.36 31.44
CA GLU A 463 -24.87 -19.95 32.78
C GLU A 463 -24.60 -20.98 33.91
N SER A 464 -24.12 -22.18 33.58
CA SER A 464 -23.80 -23.22 34.57
C SER A 464 -22.56 -22.94 35.42
N ASP A 465 -21.84 -21.84 35.16
CA ASP A 465 -20.77 -21.36 36.02
C ASP A 465 -21.36 -20.69 37.27
N VAL A 466 -21.05 -21.24 38.45
CA VAL A 466 -21.57 -20.81 39.75
C VAL A 466 -21.52 -19.28 39.91
N PRO A 467 -22.64 -18.62 40.27
CA PRO A 467 -22.66 -17.17 40.50
C PRO A 467 -21.65 -16.78 41.58
N GLY A 468 -20.61 -16.02 41.22
CA GLY A 468 -19.64 -15.45 42.16
C GLY A 468 -18.16 -15.77 41.92
N THR A 469 -17.80 -16.66 40.98
CA THR A 469 -16.39 -16.91 40.63
C THR A 469 -15.99 -16.13 39.37
N SER A 470 -15.64 -14.86 39.54
CA SER A 470 -15.11 -13.98 38.48
C SER A 470 -13.65 -14.30 38.08
N ARG A 471 -13.09 -15.44 38.50
CA ARG A 471 -11.77 -15.91 38.05
C ARG A 471 -11.95 -16.89 36.91
N LEU A 472 -11.29 -16.61 35.78
CA LEU A 472 -10.92 -17.64 34.81
C LEU A 472 -10.30 -18.79 35.59
N SER A 473 -10.97 -19.95 35.66
CA SER A 473 -10.26 -21.13 36.16
C SER A 473 -9.23 -21.50 35.11
N ASP A 474 -7.97 -21.70 35.49
CA ASP A 474 -6.91 -22.24 34.60
C ASP A 474 -7.20 -23.68 34.12
N LYS A 475 -8.41 -24.18 34.40
CA LYS A 475 -8.89 -25.52 34.06
C LYS A 475 -9.33 -25.63 32.60
N TRP A 476 -9.75 -24.54 31.95
CA TRP A 476 -10.36 -24.57 30.60
C TRP A 476 -9.70 -23.57 29.65
N ASP A 477 -9.49 -23.98 28.38
CA ASP A 477 -9.02 -23.09 27.31
C ASP A 477 -10.24 -22.43 26.65
N LEU A 478 -10.12 -21.18 26.21
CA LEU A 478 -11.25 -20.43 25.63
C LEU A 478 -11.65 -20.94 24.23
N LEU A 479 -10.78 -21.71 23.58
CA LEU A 479 -11.05 -22.35 22.29
C LEU A 479 -11.59 -23.80 22.44
N GLU A 480 -11.48 -24.37 23.65
CA GLU A 480 -11.99 -25.69 24.05
C GLU A 480 -12.57 -25.60 25.47
N TYR A 481 -13.60 -24.78 25.63
CA TYR A 481 -14.23 -24.50 26.90
C TYR A 481 -15.16 -25.65 27.30
N ASP A 482 -15.23 -25.93 28.60
CA ASP A 482 -16.07 -26.98 29.22
C ASP A 482 -15.82 -28.43 28.73
N ASP A 483 -16.59 -29.38 29.28
CA ASP A 483 -16.50 -30.81 28.96
C ASP A 483 -16.94 -31.13 27.51
N ALA A 484 -17.83 -30.32 26.93
CA ALA A 484 -18.24 -30.39 25.53
C ALA A 484 -17.22 -29.73 24.59
N ARG A 485 -16.17 -29.09 25.13
CA ARG A 485 -15.03 -28.49 24.39
C ARG A 485 -15.46 -27.46 23.35
N ILE A 486 -16.45 -26.64 23.68
CA ILE A 486 -16.97 -25.63 22.78
C ILE A 486 -15.97 -24.48 22.60
N SER A 487 -15.91 -23.89 21.40
CA SER A 487 -15.14 -22.66 21.19
C SER A 487 -15.98 -21.44 21.59
N LEU A 488 -15.45 -20.62 22.51
CA LEU A 488 -16.04 -19.33 22.88
C LEU A 488 -15.73 -18.23 21.86
N LEU A 489 -14.93 -18.48 20.83
CA LEU A 489 -14.70 -17.51 19.76
C LEU A 489 -15.94 -17.43 18.86
N GLU A 490 -16.55 -16.25 18.78
CA GLU A 490 -17.71 -15.99 17.91
C GLU A 490 -17.25 -15.62 16.50
N GLY A 491 -16.33 -14.67 16.40
CA GLY A 491 -15.81 -14.19 15.13
C GLY A 491 -14.56 -13.33 15.29
N VAL A 492 -13.88 -13.12 14.17
CA VAL A 492 -12.68 -12.29 14.07
C VAL A 492 -12.82 -11.37 12.87
N THR A 493 -12.66 -10.07 13.08
CA THR A 493 -12.55 -9.09 12.00
C THR A 493 -11.08 -8.74 11.81
N CYS A 494 -10.54 -9.05 10.64
CA CYS A 494 -9.13 -8.82 10.31
C CYS A 494 -9.01 -7.53 9.50
N TRP A 495 -8.30 -6.54 10.02
CA TRP A 495 -7.89 -5.34 9.30
C TRP A 495 -6.47 -5.53 8.79
N SER A 496 -6.22 -5.31 7.50
CA SER A 496 -4.88 -5.49 6.92
C SER A 496 -4.43 -4.26 6.16
N LEU A 497 -3.23 -3.76 6.46
CA LEU A 497 -2.52 -2.81 5.60
C LEU A 497 -1.79 -3.59 4.51
N THR A 498 -2.04 -3.26 3.25
CA THR A 498 -1.37 -3.89 2.12
C THR A 498 -0.13 -3.12 1.68
N THR A 499 0.77 -3.81 0.98
CA THR A 499 1.92 -3.24 0.25
C THR A 499 1.53 -2.19 -0.79
N TRP A 500 0.26 -2.12 -1.19
CA TRP A 500 -0.27 -1.06 -2.07
C TRP A 500 -0.81 0.14 -1.28
N GLY A 501 -0.60 0.19 0.04
CA GLY A 501 -0.99 1.32 0.88
C GLY A 501 -2.47 1.39 1.21
N THR A 502 -3.24 0.31 1.00
CA THR A 502 -4.67 0.26 1.34
C THR A 502 -4.94 -0.50 2.61
N VAL A 503 -6.02 -0.14 3.30
CA VAL A 503 -6.58 -0.96 4.37
C VAL A 503 -7.73 -1.78 3.82
N ILE A 504 -7.65 -3.09 3.98
CA ILE A 504 -8.75 -4.01 3.70
C ILE A 504 -9.26 -4.62 5.00
N HIS A 505 -10.51 -5.08 5.00
CA HIS A 505 -11.07 -5.83 6.11
C HIS A 505 -11.73 -7.11 5.63
N ARG A 506 -11.66 -8.15 6.46
CA ARG A 506 -12.41 -9.40 6.24
C ARG A 506 -12.94 -9.94 7.55
N HIS A 507 -14.16 -10.44 7.52
CA HIS A 507 -14.79 -11.06 8.68
C HIS A 507 -14.71 -12.59 8.58
N TRP A 508 -14.32 -13.22 9.68
CA TRP A 508 -14.19 -14.66 9.83
C TRP A 508 -15.09 -15.14 10.96
N ARG A 509 -15.86 -16.20 10.70
CA ARG A 509 -16.55 -16.91 11.78
C ARG A 509 -15.52 -17.60 12.67
N GLY A 510 -15.80 -17.66 13.97
CA GLY A 510 -14.87 -18.22 14.95
C GLY A 510 -14.41 -19.63 14.61
N GLU A 511 -15.31 -20.49 14.13
CA GLU A 511 -15.02 -21.87 13.69
C GLU A 511 -13.97 -22.00 12.57
N ARG A 512 -13.74 -20.92 11.80
CA ARG A 512 -12.75 -20.87 10.71
C ARG A 512 -11.42 -20.26 11.14
N LEU A 513 -11.15 -20.17 12.45
CA LEU A 513 -9.85 -19.73 12.98
C LEU A 513 -8.66 -20.50 12.37
N PRO A 514 -8.68 -21.84 12.13
CA PRO A 514 -7.53 -22.54 11.56
C PRO A 514 -7.19 -22.07 10.15
N GLU A 515 -8.20 -21.72 9.36
CA GLU A 515 -8.04 -21.18 8.01
C GLU A 515 -7.51 -19.74 8.03
N LEU A 516 -8.00 -18.92 8.98
CA LEU A 516 -7.45 -17.59 9.23
C LEU A 516 -5.97 -17.67 9.62
N LEU A 517 -5.60 -18.60 10.51
CA LEU A 517 -4.21 -18.77 10.93
C LEU A 517 -3.31 -19.25 9.79
N LEU A 518 -3.81 -20.08 8.87
CA LEU A 518 -3.08 -20.43 7.64
C LEU A 518 -2.79 -19.17 6.81
N GLU A 519 -3.77 -18.28 6.65
CA GLU A 519 -3.56 -17.02 5.95
C GLU A 519 -2.53 -16.14 6.68
N VAL A 520 -2.63 -16.02 8.00
CA VAL A 520 -1.68 -15.28 8.82
C VAL A 520 -0.27 -15.83 8.68
N ALA A 521 -0.08 -17.16 8.70
CA ALA A 521 1.23 -17.80 8.53
C ALA A 521 1.87 -17.45 7.19
N ARG A 522 1.10 -17.49 6.09
CA ARG A 522 1.55 -17.10 4.75
C ARG A 522 1.98 -15.64 4.73
N SER A 523 1.18 -14.76 5.31
CA SER A 523 1.52 -13.33 5.36
C SER A 523 2.72 -13.02 6.25
N MET A 524 2.87 -13.70 7.39
CA MET A 524 4.05 -13.59 8.27
C MET A 524 5.33 -14.02 7.55
N SER A 525 5.26 -15.01 6.66
CA SER A 525 6.44 -15.48 5.89
C SER A 525 6.98 -14.42 4.93
N GLU A 526 6.13 -13.48 4.50
CA GLU A 526 6.51 -12.41 3.59
C GLU A 526 6.82 -11.10 4.33
N ALA A 527 6.06 -10.77 5.39
CA ALA A 527 6.13 -9.48 6.07
C ALA A 527 6.85 -9.52 7.43
N GLY A 528 7.12 -10.70 7.98
CA GLY A 528 7.59 -10.89 9.35
C GLY A 528 6.45 -10.79 10.38
N LYS A 529 6.65 -11.35 11.58
CA LYS A 529 5.56 -11.47 12.58
C LYS A 529 5.23 -10.17 13.31
N ALA A 530 6.13 -9.19 13.30
CA ALA A 530 6.04 -7.99 14.14
C ALA A 530 4.81 -7.11 13.85
N GLY A 531 4.24 -7.20 12.65
CA GLY A 531 3.05 -6.45 12.24
C GLY A 531 1.70 -7.12 12.56
N PHE A 532 1.68 -8.24 13.28
CA PHE A 532 0.46 -9.04 13.50
C PHE A 532 0.01 -8.96 14.96
N HIS A 533 -1.19 -8.44 15.17
CA HIS A 533 -1.71 -8.14 16.51
C HIS A 533 -3.15 -8.61 16.70
N CYS A 534 -3.50 -9.00 17.92
CA CYS A 534 -4.86 -9.28 18.33
C CYS A 534 -5.40 -8.22 19.30
N ALA A 535 -6.69 -7.95 19.23
CA ALA A 535 -7.38 -7.08 20.18
C ALA A 535 -8.84 -7.52 20.37
N ALA A 536 -9.44 -7.16 21.49
CA ALA A 536 -10.87 -7.29 21.67
C ALA A 536 -11.62 -6.25 20.83
N ALA A 537 -12.64 -6.71 20.10
CA ALA A 537 -13.54 -5.84 19.34
C ALA A 537 -14.50 -5.05 20.25
N ASP A 538 -14.80 -5.59 21.44
CA ASP A 538 -15.73 -5.03 22.42
C ASP A 538 -15.11 -5.02 23.84
N ALA A 539 -15.93 -4.67 24.83
CA ALA A 539 -15.52 -4.60 26.23
C ALA A 539 -15.83 -5.89 27.03
N LEU A 540 -16.24 -6.98 26.38
CA LEU A 540 -16.56 -8.23 27.09
C LEU A 540 -15.28 -8.86 27.65
N PRO A 541 -15.31 -9.38 28.90
CA PRO A 541 -14.16 -10.07 29.49
C PRO A 541 -13.68 -11.25 28.64
N GLU A 542 -14.60 -11.98 28.01
CA GLU A 542 -14.30 -13.11 27.12
C GLU A 542 -13.51 -12.65 25.90
N SER A 543 -13.94 -11.57 25.22
CA SER A 543 -13.22 -10.99 24.07
C SER A 543 -11.81 -10.52 24.47
N GLN A 544 -11.66 -9.93 25.67
CA GLN A 544 -10.34 -9.51 26.18
C GLN A 544 -9.42 -10.70 26.41
N ALA A 545 -9.91 -11.75 27.09
CA ALA A 545 -9.14 -12.95 27.35
C ALA A 545 -8.79 -13.72 26.06
N LEU A 546 -9.73 -13.80 25.11
CA LEU A 546 -9.52 -14.35 23.78
C LEU A 546 -8.44 -13.58 23.01
N SER A 547 -8.46 -12.25 23.05
CA SER A 547 -7.46 -11.44 22.34
C SER A 547 -6.03 -11.72 22.83
N ALA A 548 -5.84 -11.83 24.15
CA ALA A 548 -4.54 -12.18 24.73
C ALA A 548 -4.13 -13.63 24.41
N ARG A 549 -5.11 -14.55 24.37
CA ARG A 549 -4.90 -15.95 24.02
C ARG A 549 -4.49 -16.13 22.55
N LEU A 550 -5.16 -15.42 21.64
CA LEU A 550 -4.85 -15.39 20.21
C LEU A 550 -3.52 -14.68 19.94
N GLN A 551 -3.21 -13.59 20.65
CA GLN A 551 -1.91 -12.92 20.53
C GLN A 551 -0.74 -13.88 20.79
N ARG A 552 -0.80 -14.67 21.88
CA ARG A 552 0.22 -15.69 22.17
C ARG A 552 0.30 -16.77 21.08
N MET A 553 -0.84 -17.18 20.54
CA MET A 553 -0.90 -18.14 19.44
C MET A 553 -0.23 -17.58 18.17
N LEU A 554 -0.45 -16.30 17.85
CA LEU A 554 0.21 -15.63 16.73
C LEU A 554 1.72 -15.51 16.93
N GLU A 555 2.18 -15.22 18.15
CA GLU A 555 3.60 -15.16 18.47
C GLU A 555 4.29 -16.51 18.25
N GLN A 556 3.67 -17.61 18.71
CA GLN A 556 4.20 -18.97 18.51
C GLN A 556 4.20 -19.42 17.06
N LEU A 557 3.13 -19.11 16.33
CA LEU A 557 3.05 -19.37 14.89
C LEU A 557 4.12 -18.56 14.15
N GLY A 558 4.28 -17.28 14.49
CA GLY A 558 5.30 -16.40 13.93
C GLY A 558 6.72 -16.91 14.19
N ASP A 559 7.02 -17.39 15.41
CA ASP A 559 8.30 -18.02 15.74
C ASP A 559 8.59 -19.26 14.89
N ALA A 560 7.56 -20.05 14.57
CA ALA A 560 7.69 -21.20 13.67
C ALA A 560 7.98 -20.75 12.23
N VAL A 561 7.24 -19.76 11.75
CA VAL A 561 7.38 -19.20 10.39
C VAL A 561 8.75 -18.56 10.17
N GLU A 562 9.23 -17.73 11.10
CA GLU A 562 10.52 -17.02 10.98
C GLU A 562 11.71 -18.00 10.89
N ARG A 563 11.63 -19.14 11.58
CA ARG A 563 12.68 -20.17 11.50
C ARG A 563 12.77 -20.81 10.12
N THR A 564 11.65 -20.94 9.40
CA THR A 564 11.66 -21.44 8.01
C THR A 564 12.26 -20.47 7.03
N VAL A 565 12.11 -19.16 7.29
CA VAL A 565 12.81 -18.14 6.51
C VAL A 565 14.33 -18.23 6.74
N ALA A 566 14.77 -18.58 7.95
CA ALA A 566 16.17 -18.77 8.28
C ALA A 566 16.78 -20.09 7.76
N GLU A 567 15.99 -21.17 7.70
CA GLU A 567 16.41 -22.51 7.26
C GLU A 567 15.53 -22.99 6.08
N PRO A 568 15.84 -22.59 4.84
CA PRO A 568 15.07 -22.99 3.66
C PRO A 568 15.03 -24.52 3.51
N GLY A 569 13.82 -25.09 3.51
CA GLY A 569 13.60 -26.54 3.48
C GLY A 569 13.23 -27.17 4.83
N SER A 570 13.19 -26.38 5.92
CA SER A 570 12.68 -26.87 7.20
C SER A 570 11.20 -27.26 7.07
N ASN A 571 10.85 -28.49 7.47
CA ASN A 571 9.46 -28.90 7.59
C ASN A 571 8.99 -28.71 9.03
N TRP A 572 7.82 -28.12 9.25
CA TRP A 572 7.21 -28.01 10.56
C TRP A 572 5.70 -28.10 10.52
N ALA A 573 5.11 -28.32 11.70
CA ALA A 573 3.68 -28.29 11.89
C ALA A 573 3.32 -27.56 13.19
N PHE A 574 2.38 -26.62 13.13
CA PHE A 574 1.80 -25.94 14.28
C PHE A 574 0.46 -26.59 14.63
N LEU A 575 0.43 -27.38 15.69
CA LEU A 575 -0.75 -28.11 16.17
C LEU A 575 -1.57 -27.22 17.11
N LEU A 576 -2.86 -27.12 16.83
CA LEU A 576 -3.85 -26.40 17.63
C LEU A 576 -5.13 -27.22 17.80
N ALA A 577 -5.95 -26.85 18.78
CA ALA A 577 -7.25 -27.45 19.01
C ALA A 577 -8.33 -26.39 19.12
N GLN A 578 -9.49 -26.67 18.56
CA GLN A 578 -10.65 -25.79 18.62
C GLN A 578 -11.94 -26.59 18.51
N GLY A 579 -12.91 -26.30 19.39
CA GLY A 579 -14.25 -26.88 19.28
C GLY A 579 -14.24 -28.41 19.38
N GLY A 580 -13.29 -28.98 20.13
CA GLY A 580 -13.11 -30.43 20.26
C GLY A 580 -12.41 -31.11 19.07
N LEU A 581 -12.01 -30.36 18.03
CA LEU A 581 -11.29 -30.88 16.86
C LEU A 581 -9.82 -30.42 16.87
N ASP A 582 -8.95 -31.25 16.32
CA ASP A 582 -7.53 -30.94 16.17
C ASP A 582 -7.19 -30.50 14.75
N TRP A 583 -6.28 -29.54 14.64
CA TRP A 583 -5.83 -28.97 13.39
C TRP A 583 -4.33 -28.76 13.42
N ALA A 584 -3.69 -28.79 12.25
CA ALA A 584 -2.30 -28.42 12.12
C ALA A 584 -2.09 -27.49 10.91
N ILE A 585 -1.28 -26.46 11.09
CA ILE A 585 -0.73 -25.68 9.97
C ILE A 585 0.64 -26.27 9.67
N ALA A 586 0.81 -26.90 8.52
CA ALA A 586 2.06 -27.50 8.12
C ALA A 586 2.78 -26.64 7.10
N CYS A 587 4.11 -26.54 7.23
CA CYS A 587 4.99 -25.99 6.21
C CYS A 587 5.91 -27.10 5.71
N ASN A 588 5.83 -27.40 4.41
CA ASN A 588 6.67 -28.40 3.75
C ASN A 588 7.43 -27.72 2.61
N GLY A 589 8.75 -27.56 2.74
CA GLY A 589 9.56 -26.89 1.72
C GLY A 589 9.10 -25.46 1.38
N GLY A 590 8.59 -24.72 2.37
CA GLY A 590 8.05 -23.35 2.19
C GLY A 590 6.59 -23.27 1.73
N GLN A 591 5.94 -24.41 1.44
CA GLN A 591 4.51 -24.46 1.12
C GLN A 591 3.69 -24.65 2.38
N PHE A 592 2.67 -23.79 2.58
CA PHE A 592 1.80 -23.80 3.75
C PHE A 592 0.46 -24.49 3.45
N GLU A 593 0.10 -25.47 4.27
CA GLU A 593 -1.17 -26.19 4.19
C GLU A 593 -1.87 -26.29 5.55
N LEU A 594 -3.20 -26.38 5.51
CA LEU A 594 -4.02 -26.69 6.68
C LEU A 594 -4.37 -28.17 6.66
N VAL A 595 -4.06 -28.86 7.75
CA VAL A 595 -4.36 -30.28 7.96
C VAL A 595 -5.45 -30.38 9.03
N GLY A 596 -6.61 -30.92 8.65
CA GLY A 596 -7.74 -31.15 9.54
C GLY A 596 -9.10 -30.88 8.90
N PRO A 597 -10.19 -31.01 9.67
CA PRO A 597 -10.20 -31.40 11.09
C PRO A 597 -9.72 -32.84 11.29
N MET A 598 -8.93 -33.07 12.33
CA MET A 598 -8.39 -34.40 12.67
C MET A 598 -9.13 -34.97 13.89
N ASP A 599 -9.57 -36.22 13.75
CA ASP A 599 -9.95 -37.05 14.89
C ASP A 599 -8.70 -37.63 15.58
N ARG A 600 -8.90 -38.36 16.69
CA ARG A 600 -7.80 -38.95 17.46
C ARG A 600 -6.88 -39.84 16.63
N ARG A 601 -7.44 -40.67 15.73
CA ARG A 601 -6.66 -41.59 14.90
C ARG A 601 -5.88 -40.82 13.82
N ALA A 602 -6.49 -39.81 13.21
CA ALA A 602 -5.84 -38.93 12.26
C ALA A 602 -4.68 -38.15 12.88
N VAL A 603 -4.82 -37.69 14.14
CA VAL A 603 -3.70 -37.07 14.86
C VAL A 603 -2.58 -38.06 15.15
N GLU A 604 -2.88 -39.29 15.59
CA GLU A 604 -1.86 -40.34 15.79
C GLU A 604 -1.10 -40.61 14.48
N VAL A 605 -1.80 -40.73 13.35
CA VAL A 605 -1.17 -40.90 12.02
C VAL A 605 -0.32 -39.68 11.65
N PHE A 606 -0.82 -38.46 11.90
CA PHE A 606 -0.10 -37.23 11.61
C PHE A 606 1.23 -37.13 12.38
N LEU A 607 1.21 -37.45 13.68
CA LEU A 607 2.39 -37.44 14.54
C LEU A 607 3.40 -38.54 14.17
N LEU A 608 2.93 -39.66 13.62
CA LEU A 608 3.77 -40.77 13.17
C LEU A 608 4.55 -40.49 11.87
N GLN A 609 4.16 -39.50 11.07
CA GLN A 609 4.77 -39.25 9.76
C GLN A 609 6.23 -38.72 9.84
N GLY A 610 6.75 -38.38 11.03
CA GLY A 610 8.15 -37.99 11.25
C GLY A 610 8.62 -36.83 10.36
N GLY A 611 9.93 -36.55 10.38
CA GLY A 611 10.58 -35.66 9.40
C GLY A 611 10.14 -34.18 9.42
N ARG A 612 9.38 -33.75 10.43
CA ARG A 612 8.94 -32.37 10.62
C ARG A 612 9.08 -31.97 12.08
N ARG A 613 9.41 -30.72 12.33
CA ARG A 613 9.42 -30.14 13.67
C ARG A 613 7.99 -29.84 14.11
N LEU A 614 7.58 -30.38 15.25
CA LEU A 614 6.27 -30.09 15.82
C LEU A 614 6.35 -28.86 16.74
N VAL A 615 5.48 -27.89 16.50
CA VAL A 615 5.18 -26.76 17.37
C VAL A 615 3.76 -26.97 17.87
N VAL A 616 3.56 -26.81 19.18
CA VAL A 616 2.24 -26.99 19.80
C VAL A 616 1.83 -25.68 20.41
N ASP A 617 0.59 -25.30 20.15
CA ASP A 617 -0.06 -24.18 20.82
C ASP A 617 -0.03 -24.34 22.34
N ALA A 618 0.75 -23.51 23.03
CA ALA A 618 0.99 -23.67 24.48
C ALA A 618 -0.25 -23.38 25.33
N GLY A 619 -1.24 -22.68 24.78
CA GLY A 619 -2.50 -22.47 25.48
C GLY A 619 -3.47 -23.65 25.36
N SER A 620 -3.21 -24.61 24.46
CA SER A 620 -4.06 -25.78 24.29
C SER A 620 -3.90 -26.72 25.49
N ILE A 621 -4.96 -26.82 26.30
CA ILE A 621 -4.97 -27.75 27.43
C ILE A 621 -4.90 -29.20 26.95
N ARG A 622 -5.56 -29.51 25.82
CA ARG A 622 -5.54 -30.82 25.19
C ARG A 622 -4.12 -31.30 24.88
N TRP A 623 -3.27 -30.39 24.39
CA TRP A 623 -1.91 -30.71 23.99
C TRP A 623 -0.85 -30.36 25.03
N ARG A 624 -1.25 -29.96 26.24
CA ARG A 624 -0.33 -29.52 27.30
C ARG A 624 0.75 -30.56 27.65
N LYS A 625 0.39 -31.85 27.71
CA LYS A 625 1.36 -32.94 27.99
C LYS A 625 2.37 -33.10 26.86
N LEU A 626 1.91 -33.02 25.61
CA LEU A 626 2.77 -33.11 24.42
C LEU A 626 3.70 -31.89 24.33
N SER A 627 3.17 -30.69 24.54
CA SER A 627 3.95 -29.45 24.61
C SER A 627 5.07 -29.54 25.66
N TRP A 628 4.73 -29.98 26.88
CA TRP A 628 5.71 -30.17 27.96
C TRP A 628 6.82 -31.17 27.59
N ALA A 629 6.44 -32.26 26.93
CA ALA A 629 7.37 -33.30 26.50
C ALA A 629 8.30 -32.80 25.38
N LEU A 630 7.78 -32.07 24.40
CA LEU A 630 8.54 -31.45 23.30
C LEU A 630 9.60 -30.47 23.79
N GLU A 631 9.30 -29.65 24.81
CA GLU A 631 10.26 -28.71 25.39
C GLU A 631 11.48 -29.39 26.04
N ARG A 632 11.32 -30.65 26.47
CA ARG A 632 12.33 -31.43 27.23
C ARG A 632 12.94 -32.55 26.41
N HIS A 633 12.41 -32.77 25.22
CA HIS A 633 12.89 -33.78 24.31
C HIS A 633 14.26 -33.40 23.74
N ARG A 634 15.17 -34.37 23.69
CA ARG A 634 16.48 -34.19 23.04
C ARG A 634 16.38 -34.63 21.58
N PRO A 635 16.61 -33.74 20.60
CA PRO A 635 16.57 -34.10 19.19
C PRO A 635 17.46 -35.31 18.88
N GLY A 636 16.91 -36.31 18.17
CA GLY A 636 17.62 -37.53 17.76
C GLY A 636 17.72 -38.63 18.83
N ALA A 637 17.13 -38.44 20.01
CA ALA A 637 17.04 -39.49 21.04
C ALA A 637 15.69 -40.21 21.00
N GLU A 638 15.65 -41.49 21.35
CA GLU A 638 14.38 -42.15 21.66
C GLU A 638 14.02 -41.88 23.12
N GLU A 639 12.88 -41.24 23.36
CA GLU A 639 12.47 -40.84 24.72
C GLU A 639 10.99 -41.09 24.95
N VAL A 640 10.66 -41.54 26.14
CA VAL A 640 9.27 -41.69 26.60
C VAL A 640 9.04 -40.65 27.70
N PHE A 641 7.83 -40.11 27.77
CA PHE A 641 7.39 -39.28 28.89
C PHE A 641 6.06 -39.82 29.39
N LEU A 642 6.06 -40.35 30.61
CA LEU A 642 4.89 -40.91 31.28
C LEU A 642 4.30 -39.86 32.23
N PHE A 643 2.99 -39.65 32.12
CA PHE A 643 2.23 -38.74 32.95
C PHE A 643 1.20 -39.53 33.73
N ASP A 644 1.38 -39.58 35.04
CA ASP A 644 0.42 -40.16 35.96
C ASP A 644 -0.81 -39.26 36.08
N ALA A 645 -1.90 -39.71 35.46
CA ALA A 645 -3.16 -39.01 35.35
C ALA A 645 -4.27 -40.04 35.18
N THR A 646 -5.53 -39.62 35.24
CA THR A 646 -6.67 -40.51 34.99
C THR A 646 -7.43 -40.03 33.75
N PRO A 647 -7.27 -40.67 32.57
CA PRO A 647 -6.37 -41.80 32.27
C PRO A 647 -4.89 -41.38 32.16
N ALA A 648 -3.99 -42.34 32.34
CA ALA A 648 -2.55 -42.12 32.23
C ALA A 648 -2.21 -41.79 30.77
N THR A 649 -1.12 -41.06 30.55
CA THR A 649 -0.69 -40.67 29.19
C THR A 649 0.79 -40.93 29.01
N ALA A 650 1.17 -41.52 27.88
CA ALA A 650 2.56 -41.66 27.46
C ALA A 650 2.79 -40.87 26.18
N VAL A 651 3.88 -40.09 26.11
CA VAL A 651 4.36 -39.46 24.86
C VAL A 651 5.67 -40.14 24.50
N VAL A 652 5.73 -40.78 23.33
CA VAL A 652 6.89 -41.53 22.83
C VAL A 652 7.48 -40.77 21.65
N PHE A 653 8.78 -40.50 21.71
CA PHE A 653 9.60 -39.94 20.63
C PHE A 653 10.49 -41.05 20.07
N GLY A 654 10.44 -41.28 18.77
CA GLY A 654 11.35 -42.20 18.08
C GLY A 654 12.53 -41.46 17.43
N SER A 655 13.58 -42.20 17.07
CA SER A 655 14.87 -41.65 16.61
C SER A 655 14.78 -40.87 15.29
N ASN A 656 13.85 -41.25 14.41
CA ASN A 656 13.50 -40.57 13.16
C ASN A 656 12.63 -39.30 13.35
N GLY A 657 12.31 -38.94 14.59
CA GLY A 657 11.49 -37.77 14.93
C GLY A 657 9.97 -38.00 14.92
N ALA A 658 9.48 -39.24 14.74
CA ALA A 658 8.05 -39.53 14.91
C ALA A 658 7.62 -39.44 16.38
N ILE A 659 6.38 -39.01 16.58
CA ILE A 659 5.79 -38.84 17.90
C ILE A 659 4.56 -39.72 18.01
N LEU A 660 4.36 -40.34 19.16
CA LEU A 660 3.14 -41.07 19.48
C LEU A 660 2.60 -40.70 20.85
N VAL A 661 1.29 -40.49 20.94
CA VAL A 661 0.60 -40.19 22.20
C VAL A 661 -0.35 -41.33 22.53
N LEU A 662 -0.09 -42.02 23.63
CA LEU A 662 -0.92 -43.13 24.12
C LEU A 662 -1.67 -42.71 25.38
N GLN A 663 -2.92 -43.17 25.53
CA GLN A 663 -3.71 -42.99 26.75
C GLN A 663 -4.39 -44.28 27.15
N GLY A 664 -4.40 -44.59 28.44
CA GLY A 664 -4.95 -45.85 28.97
C GLY A 664 -4.67 -46.03 30.45
N ARG A 665 -4.83 -47.26 30.95
CA ARG A 665 -4.34 -47.63 32.28
C ARG A 665 -2.80 -47.69 32.25
N MET A 666 -2.15 -47.31 33.34
CA MET A 666 -0.69 -47.25 33.41
C MET A 666 -0.04 -48.59 33.03
N GLU A 667 -0.56 -49.70 33.56
CA GLU A 667 -0.08 -51.06 33.27
C GLU A 667 -0.16 -51.41 31.78
N ASP A 668 -1.26 -51.03 31.11
CA ASP A 668 -1.45 -51.27 29.68
C ASP A 668 -0.48 -50.44 28.82
N LEU A 669 -0.24 -49.19 29.23
CA LEU A 669 0.69 -48.30 28.54
C LEU A 669 2.13 -48.80 28.64
N VAL A 670 2.56 -49.16 29.85
CA VAL A 670 3.89 -49.73 30.10
C VAL A 670 4.08 -51.01 29.28
N SER A 671 3.13 -51.95 29.33
CA SER A 671 3.23 -53.19 28.56
C SER A 671 3.27 -52.96 27.04
N ARG A 672 2.52 -51.98 26.52
CA ARG A 672 2.55 -51.63 25.09
C ARG A 672 3.89 -51.06 24.64
N ILE A 673 4.50 -50.21 25.44
CA ILE A 673 5.78 -49.58 25.13
C ILE A 673 6.92 -50.61 25.28
N GLU A 674 6.88 -51.48 26.30
CA GLU A 674 7.85 -52.57 26.47
C GLU A 674 7.83 -53.54 25.29
N ARG A 675 6.64 -53.93 24.80
CA ARG A 675 6.50 -54.79 23.61
C ARG A 675 7.01 -54.15 22.33
N ALA A 676 7.08 -52.82 22.27
CA ALA A 676 7.57 -52.06 21.12
C ALA A 676 9.09 -51.79 21.18
N GLY A 677 9.85 -52.54 22.00
CA GLY A 677 11.29 -52.34 22.17
C GLY A 677 11.68 -51.18 23.09
N GLY A 678 10.71 -50.44 23.64
CA GLY A 678 10.92 -49.29 24.52
C GLY A 678 11.27 -49.64 25.97
N ALA A 679 11.61 -50.90 26.28
CA ALA A 679 11.95 -51.32 27.64
C ALA A 679 13.15 -50.54 28.21
N GLN A 680 14.16 -50.27 27.38
CA GLN A 680 15.31 -49.43 27.75
C GLN A 680 14.92 -47.95 27.91
N SER A 681 14.02 -47.42 27.09
CA SER A 681 13.52 -46.04 27.19
C SER A 681 12.60 -45.83 28.39
N ILE A 682 11.77 -46.82 28.73
CA ILE A 682 11.00 -46.87 29.99
C ILE A 682 11.96 -46.95 31.17
N SER A 683 12.95 -47.85 31.11
CA SER A 683 13.98 -47.96 32.14
C SER A 683 14.76 -46.65 32.28
N ALA A 684 15.03 -45.93 31.19
CA ALA A 684 15.64 -44.60 31.19
C ALA A 684 14.72 -43.49 31.74
N CYS A 685 13.39 -43.62 31.62
CA CYS A 685 12.44 -42.75 32.32
C CYS A 685 12.49 -43.00 33.82
N TYR A 686 12.54 -44.27 34.22
CA TYR A 686 12.78 -44.66 35.60
C TYR A 686 14.21 -44.27 36.07
N GLN A 687 15.23 -44.22 35.20
CA GLN A 687 16.59 -43.78 35.53
C GLN A 687 16.78 -42.25 35.50
N ARG A 688 16.00 -41.47 34.72
CA ARG A 688 15.96 -40.00 34.88
C ARG A 688 15.49 -39.62 36.28
N ALA A 689 14.71 -40.48 36.93
CA ALA A 689 14.39 -40.38 38.34
C ALA A 689 15.61 -40.57 39.28
N GLU A 690 16.73 -41.16 38.83
CA GLU A 690 17.96 -41.31 39.63
C GLU A 690 18.75 -40.01 39.84
N THR A 691 18.41 -38.94 39.11
CA THR A 691 18.91 -37.58 39.41
C THR A 691 18.19 -36.93 40.61
N GLY A 692 17.32 -37.66 41.31
CA GLY A 692 16.58 -37.11 42.46
C GLY A 692 15.38 -36.25 42.04
N ARG A 693 14.99 -36.28 40.77
CA ARG A 693 13.73 -35.73 40.29
C ARG A 693 12.94 -36.82 39.60
N PHE A 694 12.01 -37.42 40.33
CA PHE A 694 10.66 -37.46 39.78
C PHE A 694 10.37 -36.05 39.22
N SER A 695 9.90 -35.93 37.98
CA SER A 695 8.84 -34.93 37.78
C SER A 695 7.54 -35.67 38.13
N GLU A 696 7.33 -36.07 39.38
CA GLU A 696 6.73 -35.19 40.37
C GLU A 696 7.51 -33.90 40.65
N CYS A 697 7.03 -32.83 40.02
CA CYS A 697 6.67 -31.68 40.83
C CYS A 697 5.41 -32.10 41.65
N GLY A 698 5.48 -32.85 42.75
CA GLY A 698 6.58 -32.98 43.73
C GLY A 698 6.82 -34.33 44.44
N PHE A 699 8.12 -34.60 44.70
CA PHE A 699 8.81 -35.41 45.75
C PHE A 699 9.45 -36.78 45.38
N ALA A 700 10.44 -37.25 46.18
CA ALA A 700 11.82 -37.65 45.76
C ALA A 700 12.27 -39.15 45.91
N VAL A 701 13.31 -39.60 45.16
CA VAL A 701 14.08 -40.89 45.36
C VAL A 701 15.54 -40.82 44.79
N PRO A 702 16.56 -41.58 45.31
CA PRO A 702 17.93 -41.69 44.72
C PRO A 702 18.36 -43.06 44.09
N ARG A 703 19.13 -42.97 42.95
CA ARG A 703 20.27 -43.80 42.38
C ARG A 703 20.09 -45.32 42.05
N THR A 704 20.68 -45.99 41.01
CA THR A 704 21.80 -45.78 40.03
C THR A 704 21.83 -46.86 38.88
N GLU A 705 22.18 -46.46 37.63
CA GLU A 705 23.07 -47.03 36.54
C GLU A 705 22.65 -48.10 35.45
N LYS A 706 22.57 -47.62 34.17
CA LYS A 706 23.24 -47.94 32.86
C LYS A 706 22.99 -49.17 31.90
N THR A 707 22.85 -48.80 30.59
CA THR A 707 23.39 -49.30 29.27
C THR A 707 22.64 -50.26 28.28
N ASP A 708 22.34 -49.72 27.07
CA ASP A 708 22.56 -50.10 25.63
C ASP A 708 21.96 -51.34 24.86
N VAL A 709 21.15 -51.06 23.80
CA VAL A 709 21.27 -51.41 22.32
C VAL A 709 20.58 -52.67 21.65
N VAL A 710 19.73 -52.39 20.60
CA VAL A 710 19.47 -53.05 19.24
C VAL A 710 18.37 -54.12 18.94
N ALA A 711 17.40 -53.71 18.08
CA ALA A 711 16.87 -54.16 16.75
C ALA A 711 16.16 -55.49 16.33
N GLU A 712 15.11 -55.28 15.49
CA GLU A 712 14.41 -56.03 14.39
C GLU A 712 13.77 -57.44 14.63
N LEU A 713 12.62 -57.89 14.06
CA LEU A 713 11.81 -57.63 12.84
C LEU A 713 10.39 -58.31 12.98
N ILE A 714 9.34 -57.89 12.24
CA ILE A 714 8.20 -58.65 11.58
C ILE A 714 6.93 -57.77 11.36
N GLY A 715 6.26 -57.92 10.20
CA GLY A 715 5.17 -57.08 9.68
C GLY A 715 3.71 -57.54 9.90
N PRO A 716 2.81 -57.26 8.94
CA PRO A 716 1.78 -56.22 9.02
C PRO A 716 0.39 -56.82 9.26
N GLU A 717 -0.44 -56.21 10.13
CA GLU A 717 -1.90 -56.00 9.90
C GLU A 717 -2.56 -55.27 11.07
N GLU A 718 -2.05 -55.31 12.30
CA GLU A 718 -2.62 -54.51 13.39
C GLU A 718 -1.49 -53.97 14.27
N THR A 719 -1.47 -52.64 14.48
CA THR A 719 -0.50 -51.91 15.33
C THR A 719 0.86 -51.63 14.67
N LYS A 720 1.25 -50.36 14.58
CA LYS A 720 2.65 -49.96 14.31
C LYS A 720 3.13 -48.99 15.38
N LEU A 721 3.91 -49.55 16.31
CA LEU A 721 4.88 -48.90 17.18
C LEU A 721 6.20 -49.62 16.88
N TRP A 722 7.03 -48.91 16.09
CA TRP A 722 8.49 -48.93 15.94
C TRP A 722 9.35 -50.19 16.05
N VAL A 723 10.33 -50.30 15.14
CA VAL A 723 11.63 -51.00 15.32
C VAL A 723 12.74 -50.36 14.44
N GLU A 724 13.95 -50.17 14.99
CA GLU A 724 15.23 -49.84 14.29
C GLU A 724 16.05 -51.10 13.94
N GLY A 725 17.00 -51.03 12.98
CA GLY A 725 18.10 -52.00 12.76
C GLY A 725 19.03 -51.78 11.54
N PHE A 726 20.33 -51.56 11.81
CA PHE A 726 21.46 -51.19 10.93
C PHE A 726 21.83 -52.09 9.72
N SER A 727 22.14 -51.44 8.58
CA SER A 727 23.49 -51.37 7.99
C SER A 727 23.68 -50.08 7.20
#